data_AF-A0A913Y425-F1
#
_entry.id   AF-A0A913Y425-F1
#
_cell.length_a   1.000
_cell.length_b   1.000
_cell.length_c   1.000
_cell.angle_alpha   90.00
_cell.angle_beta   90.00
_cell.angle_gamma   90.00
#
_symmetry.space_group_name_H-M   'P 1'
#
loop_
_entity.id
_entity.type
_entity.pdbx_description
1 polymer ?
#
loop_
_entity_poly.entity_id
_entity_poly.type
_entity_poly.pdbx_seq_one_letter_code
_entity_poly.pdbx_strand_id
1 'polypeptide(L)'
;MAEYAYAIPDQFVTLPPPDHLQTTIYIKRVEIRENIVQRFSYERLHNSLLFDYLVQTQGSQFIDRLLTVSFKSSRNDDFNYARNILHRGVEFCGEMFYFLGHSNSQLKEKTCYLMQGSHIEIYNLLSQFYEFSKIPKIAKRAKRIGLLFSGFNKSISLPMNETEDIDDIEHDGYNFTDGCGMMSDQLSKEIQRTHRLSHQPTVVQIRYQGYKGVLLHCPELQHVKAQFRKSMKKFKIPSEEIQQRCSTLGVVEYSKPFSNAYLNTQLAMVLADNQDRSGRSYLLQLQRQFYEMLRNLLHDEELAIHYLTITGRTDLLARLRRNGFWNHRVQKDLDRIRNDELRKMLKDDDSSYGFDEEGGQERRRSKLRVLVPRARVVFGVSDPYGELEYGEVFFLPSLPETELASFHNARKVVVGRNPCYHPGDVRVLKLANVEDKFRYAHIFDCLVFPVKGKRPHPHECSGGDLDGDKYFISWDQRLVPDWETNPFKYDEQEDIDVSALLGKLLKENLCSISNKLSSFGRAHASSIFGTEEEAVERQKIEQRYEMENYFSCYENDLVCRVNAIFMRYARRYGPSCDVCVGLNKYFSDAVDMNATKSEVERELRSLEIHIRQEEQRERIMGPIQGYIGTTTRQSGGIIRERHQDEEERKTGSWLGLAVNNFLGFKEKKAPFVRGDDVWTQMEEDAEVFLQEMRSYMKP
;
A
#
# COMPACT_ATOMS: atom_id res chain seq x y z
N MET A 1 24.50 -21.49 -27.09
CA MET A 1 23.40 -21.48 -28.08
C MET A 1 23.04 -20.01 -28.27
N ALA A 2 23.06 -19.50 -29.49
CA ALA A 2 22.57 -18.15 -29.76
C ALA A 2 21.11 -18.08 -29.27
N GLU A 3 20.85 -17.26 -28.26
CA GLU A 3 19.53 -17.16 -27.68
C GLU A 3 18.65 -16.34 -28.62
N TYR A 4 17.83 -17.02 -29.42
CA TYR A 4 16.83 -16.40 -30.27
C TYR A 4 15.82 -15.60 -29.43
N ALA A 5 15.28 -14.52 -30.01
CA ALA A 5 14.22 -13.73 -29.40
C ALA A 5 13.03 -14.59 -28.97
N TYR A 6 12.30 -14.15 -27.94
CA TYR A 6 11.08 -14.84 -27.52
C TYR A 6 9.92 -14.47 -28.46
N ALA A 7 9.61 -15.35 -29.41
CA ALA A 7 8.53 -15.12 -30.37
C ALA A 7 7.15 -15.45 -29.77
N ILE A 8 6.19 -14.52 -29.93
CA ILE A 8 4.78 -14.77 -29.62
C ILE A 8 4.18 -15.60 -30.75
N PRO A 9 3.61 -16.80 -30.50
CA PRO A 9 3.07 -17.62 -31.57
C PRO A 9 1.82 -17.01 -32.20
N ASP A 10 1.75 -16.97 -33.53
CA ASP A 10 0.67 -16.36 -34.31
C ASP A 10 -0.73 -16.88 -33.94
N GLN A 11 -0.83 -18.15 -33.56
CA GLN A 11 -2.09 -18.79 -33.16
C GLN A 11 -2.77 -18.16 -31.95
N PHE A 12 -2.05 -17.41 -31.11
CA PHE A 12 -2.63 -16.69 -29.97
C PHE A 12 -3.08 -15.28 -30.34
N VAL A 13 -2.58 -14.71 -31.43
CA VAL A 13 -2.81 -13.31 -31.79
C VAL A 13 -4.28 -13.11 -32.17
N THR A 14 -4.96 -12.26 -31.42
CA THR A 14 -6.36 -11.90 -31.68
C THR A 14 -6.43 -10.60 -32.48
N LEU A 15 -7.54 -10.38 -33.19
CA LEU A 15 -7.77 -9.12 -33.89
C LEU A 15 -8.00 -7.98 -32.88
N PRO A 16 -7.52 -6.76 -33.17
CA PRO A 16 -7.77 -5.61 -32.31
C PRO A 16 -9.27 -5.29 -32.23
N PRO A 17 -9.73 -4.70 -31.12
CA PRO A 17 -11.09 -4.18 -31.00
C PRO A 17 -11.44 -3.22 -32.16
N PRO A 18 -12.70 -3.22 -32.68
CA PRO A 18 -13.07 -2.40 -33.84
C PRO A 18 -12.82 -0.89 -33.67
N ASP A 19 -12.93 -0.39 -32.45
CA ASP A 19 -12.68 1.01 -32.05
C ASP A 19 -11.19 1.36 -31.92
N HIS A 20 -10.31 0.36 -31.80
CA HIS A 20 -8.87 0.54 -31.84
C HIS A 20 -8.41 1.12 -33.18
N LEU A 21 -8.98 0.67 -34.30
CA LEU A 21 -8.64 1.18 -35.64
C LEU A 21 -9.02 2.65 -35.84
N GLN A 22 -9.92 3.19 -35.03
CA GLN A 22 -10.43 4.56 -35.16
C GLN A 22 -9.72 5.55 -34.24
N THR A 23 -9.25 5.11 -33.07
CA THR A 23 -8.70 6.00 -32.03
C THR A 23 -7.34 5.57 -31.46
N THR A 24 -6.86 4.36 -31.81
CA THR A 24 -5.62 3.71 -31.31
C THR A 24 -5.45 3.92 -29.80
N ILE A 25 -6.35 3.36 -28.99
CA ILE A 25 -6.34 3.52 -27.51
C ILE A 25 -6.03 2.23 -26.74
N TYR A 26 -5.74 1.14 -27.45
CA TYR A 26 -5.53 -0.18 -26.85
C TYR A 26 -4.08 -0.61 -27.01
N ILE A 27 -3.49 -1.13 -25.93
CA ILE A 27 -2.18 -1.75 -25.92
C ILE A 27 -2.35 -3.27 -25.97
N LYS A 28 -1.41 -3.93 -26.67
CA LYS A 28 -1.33 -5.39 -26.74
C LYS A 28 -0.89 -5.94 -25.38
N ARG A 29 -1.54 -6.98 -24.88
CA ARG A 29 -1.22 -7.63 -23.60
C ARG A 29 -0.99 -9.13 -23.79
N VAL A 30 0.12 -9.61 -23.23
CA VAL A 30 0.55 -11.00 -23.29
C VAL A 30 0.72 -11.53 -21.88
N GLU A 31 0.13 -12.70 -21.59
CA GLU A 31 0.33 -13.41 -20.33
C GLU A 31 1.19 -14.64 -20.58
N ILE A 32 2.28 -14.79 -19.82
CA ILE A 32 3.27 -15.84 -19.98
C ILE A 32 3.41 -16.62 -18.67
N ARG A 33 3.46 -17.95 -18.76
CA ARG A 33 3.77 -18.86 -17.65
C ARG A 33 4.77 -19.91 -18.13
N GLU A 34 5.87 -20.10 -17.41
CA GLU A 34 6.87 -21.15 -17.69
C GLU A 34 7.35 -21.16 -19.16
N ASN A 35 7.57 -19.98 -19.75
CA ASN A 35 7.90 -19.77 -21.19
C ASN A 35 6.77 -20.06 -22.21
N ILE A 36 5.54 -20.30 -21.76
CA ILE A 36 4.39 -20.54 -22.65
C ILE A 36 3.44 -19.34 -22.59
N VAL A 37 3.10 -18.79 -23.75
CA VAL A 37 2.01 -17.80 -23.89
C VAL A 37 0.70 -18.45 -23.49
N GLN A 38 0.06 -17.92 -22.45
CA GLN A 38 -1.23 -18.37 -21.94
C GLN A 38 -2.37 -17.63 -22.62
N ARG A 39 -2.19 -16.32 -22.81
CA ARG A 39 -3.24 -15.44 -23.31
C ARG A 39 -2.63 -14.25 -24.05
N PHE A 40 -3.30 -13.86 -25.13
CA PHE A 40 -3.09 -12.59 -25.81
C PHE A 40 -4.41 -11.82 -25.82
N SER A 41 -4.37 -10.53 -25.52
CA SER A 41 -5.55 -9.67 -25.46
C SER A 41 -5.18 -8.21 -25.70
N TYR A 42 -6.20 -7.36 -25.83
CA TYR A 42 -6.03 -5.90 -25.88
C TYR A 42 -6.63 -5.28 -24.63
N GLU A 43 -5.91 -4.37 -24.01
CA GLU A 43 -6.37 -3.59 -22.87
C GLU A 43 -6.30 -2.11 -23.20
N ARG A 44 -7.20 -1.31 -22.63
CA ARG A 44 -7.16 0.15 -22.84
C ARG A 44 -5.92 0.70 -22.13
N LEU A 45 -5.09 1.45 -22.84
CA LEU A 45 -3.92 2.07 -22.23
C LEU A 45 -4.37 3.13 -21.22
N HIS A 46 -3.85 3.02 -19.99
CA HIS A 46 -4.06 4.04 -18.97
C HIS A 46 -3.20 5.26 -19.25
N ASN A 47 -3.77 6.47 -19.11
CA ASN A 47 -3.01 7.71 -19.25
C ASN A 47 -1.91 7.77 -18.18
N SER A 48 -0.71 8.14 -18.61
CA SER A 48 0.46 8.29 -17.74
C SER A 48 1.31 9.44 -18.26
N LEU A 49 2.24 9.94 -17.46
CA LEU A 49 3.11 11.05 -17.89
C LEU A 49 3.88 10.70 -19.17
N LEU A 50 4.41 9.48 -19.26
CA LEU A 50 5.16 9.04 -20.44
C LEU A 50 4.26 8.89 -21.66
N PHE A 51 3.10 8.25 -21.50
CA PHE A 51 2.23 7.97 -22.64
C PHE A 51 1.52 9.21 -23.16
N ASP A 52 1.10 10.12 -22.27
CA ASP A 52 0.55 11.41 -22.68
C ASP A 52 1.61 12.20 -23.48
N TYR A 53 2.87 12.22 -23.02
CA TYR A 53 3.97 12.86 -23.76
C TYR A 53 4.21 12.22 -25.12
N LEU A 54 4.25 10.89 -25.20
CA LEU A 54 4.51 10.16 -26.45
C LEU A 54 3.37 10.33 -27.45
N VAL A 55 2.12 10.26 -27.01
CA VAL A 55 0.95 10.48 -27.87
C VAL A 55 0.92 11.93 -28.38
N GLN A 56 1.27 12.91 -27.54
CA GLN A 56 1.35 14.32 -27.96
C GLN A 56 2.47 14.60 -28.97
N THR A 57 3.62 13.91 -28.85
CA THR A 57 4.80 14.17 -29.68
C THR A 57 4.89 13.31 -30.93
N GLN A 58 4.38 12.07 -30.90
CA GLN A 58 4.51 11.08 -31.96
C GLN A 58 3.15 10.59 -32.51
N GLY A 59 2.04 11.05 -31.93
CA GLY A 59 0.68 10.65 -32.31
C GLY A 59 0.22 9.35 -31.64
N SER A 60 -1.08 9.05 -31.74
CA SER A 60 -1.70 7.87 -31.11
C SER A 60 -1.20 6.54 -31.67
N GLN A 61 -0.71 6.52 -32.92
CA GLN A 61 -0.11 5.34 -33.55
C GLN A 61 1.11 4.81 -32.80
N PHE A 62 1.74 5.63 -31.96
CA PHE A 62 2.86 5.18 -31.11
C PHE A 62 2.46 4.00 -30.20
N ILE A 63 1.19 3.88 -29.81
CA ILE A 63 0.72 2.82 -28.92
C ILE A 63 0.95 1.42 -29.53
N ASP A 64 0.97 1.29 -30.86
CA ASP A 64 1.27 0.01 -31.53
C ASP A 64 2.71 -0.48 -31.31
N ARG A 65 3.61 0.45 -30.96
CA ARG A 65 5.01 0.20 -30.57
C ARG A 65 5.16 -0.24 -29.12
N LEU A 66 4.06 -0.44 -28.39
CA LEU A 66 4.06 -0.86 -27.00
C LEU A 66 3.44 -2.25 -26.82
N LEU A 67 3.91 -2.96 -25.80
CA LEU A 67 3.43 -4.28 -25.41
C LEU A 67 3.41 -4.38 -23.89
N THR A 68 2.29 -4.77 -23.29
CA THR A 68 2.22 -5.17 -21.89
C THR A 68 2.51 -6.67 -21.76
N VAL A 69 3.42 -7.06 -20.87
CA VAL A 69 3.69 -8.47 -20.57
C VAL A 69 3.46 -8.74 -19.09
N SER A 70 2.68 -9.77 -18.79
CA SER A 70 2.39 -10.26 -17.44
C SER A 70 2.99 -11.66 -17.25
N PHE A 71 3.79 -11.83 -16.20
CA PHE A 71 4.44 -13.09 -15.87
C PHE A 71 3.69 -13.76 -14.70
N LYS A 72 3.08 -14.92 -14.96
CA LYS A 72 2.30 -15.65 -13.96
C LYS A 72 3.16 -16.64 -13.20
N SER A 73 2.87 -16.83 -11.91
CA SER A 73 3.62 -17.78 -11.09
C SER A 73 3.58 -19.20 -11.67
N SER A 74 4.73 -19.87 -11.59
CA SER A 74 4.91 -21.29 -11.88
C SER A 74 4.67 -22.12 -10.61
N ARG A 75 4.63 -23.45 -10.71
CA ARG A 75 4.44 -24.31 -9.51
C ARG A 75 5.52 -24.15 -8.43
N ASN A 76 6.68 -23.57 -8.77
CA ASN A 76 7.82 -23.36 -7.88
C ASN A 76 8.12 -21.86 -7.64
N ASP A 77 7.24 -20.94 -8.07
CA ASP A 77 7.42 -19.48 -8.01
C ASP A 77 8.74 -18.95 -8.61
N ASP A 78 9.42 -19.74 -9.45
CA ASP A 78 10.67 -19.34 -10.09
C ASP A 78 10.38 -18.40 -11.27
N PHE A 79 10.79 -17.13 -11.16
CA PHE A 79 10.71 -16.11 -12.22
C PHE A 79 12.00 -16.00 -13.06
N ASN A 80 12.93 -16.95 -12.97
CA ASN A 80 14.13 -17.00 -13.83
C ASN A 80 13.78 -16.98 -15.32
N TYR A 81 12.63 -17.56 -15.69
CA TYR A 81 12.14 -17.53 -17.06
C TYR A 81 11.74 -16.10 -17.50
N ALA A 82 11.20 -15.27 -16.60
CA ALA A 82 10.86 -13.88 -16.89
C ALA A 82 12.13 -13.08 -17.23
N ARG A 83 13.19 -13.26 -16.44
CA ARG A 83 14.52 -12.66 -16.71
C ARG A 83 15.05 -13.07 -18.09
N ASN A 84 14.96 -14.35 -18.41
CA ASN A 84 15.45 -14.89 -19.67
C ASN A 84 14.69 -14.29 -20.88
N ILE A 85 13.36 -14.23 -20.80
CA ILE A 85 12.51 -13.63 -21.84
C ILE A 85 12.83 -12.14 -22.03
N LEU A 86 12.90 -11.38 -20.93
CA LEU A 86 13.17 -9.93 -21.00
C LEU A 86 14.56 -9.63 -21.57
N HIS A 87 15.57 -10.39 -21.16
CA HIS A 87 16.94 -10.23 -21.65
C HIS A 87 17.08 -10.53 -23.15
N ARG A 88 16.32 -11.50 -23.68
CA ARG A 88 16.31 -11.82 -25.12
C ARG A 88 15.49 -10.84 -25.95
N GLY A 89 14.55 -10.15 -25.33
CA GLY A 89 13.52 -9.38 -26.01
C GLY A 89 12.38 -10.27 -26.52
N VAL A 90 11.23 -9.63 -26.76
CA VAL A 90 10.03 -10.29 -27.27
C VAL A 90 9.83 -9.90 -28.73
N GLU A 91 9.75 -10.89 -29.61
CA GLU A 91 9.45 -10.70 -31.02
C GLU A 91 7.94 -10.80 -31.27
N PHE A 92 7.40 -9.79 -31.93
CA PHE A 92 5.99 -9.75 -32.34
C PHE A 92 5.86 -9.16 -33.73
N CYS A 93 5.30 -9.94 -34.67
CA CYS A 93 5.14 -9.54 -36.08
C CYS A 93 6.45 -9.07 -36.75
N GLY A 94 7.57 -9.72 -36.45
CA GLY A 94 8.89 -9.37 -36.99
C GLY A 94 9.58 -8.17 -36.34
N GLU A 95 8.94 -7.56 -35.34
CA GLU A 95 9.47 -6.41 -34.59
C GLU A 95 9.93 -6.82 -33.19
N MET A 96 11.01 -6.20 -32.72
CA MET A 96 11.63 -6.50 -31.42
C MET A 96 11.18 -5.52 -30.35
N PHE A 97 10.68 -6.06 -29.24
CA PHE A 97 10.22 -5.33 -28.07
C PHE A 97 11.12 -5.60 -26.87
N TYR A 98 11.62 -4.53 -26.25
CA TYR A 98 12.49 -4.59 -25.07
C TYR A 98 11.85 -3.93 -23.86
N PHE A 99 12.28 -4.33 -22.67
CA PHE A 99 11.76 -3.79 -21.42
C PHE A 99 11.85 -2.26 -21.39
N LEU A 100 10.71 -1.60 -21.13
CA LEU A 100 10.59 -0.16 -21.01
C LEU A 100 10.55 0.25 -19.53
N GLY A 101 9.66 -0.38 -18.75
CA GLY A 101 9.53 -0.14 -17.32
C GLY A 101 8.20 -0.63 -16.75
N HIS A 102 7.93 -0.27 -15.50
CA HIS A 102 6.72 -0.65 -14.77
C HIS A 102 6.36 0.45 -13.76
N SER A 103 5.08 0.54 -13.41
CA SER A 103 4.64 1.22 -12.18
C SER A 103 4.88 0.35 -10.94
N ASN A 104 4.66 0.88 -9.74
CA ASN A 104 4.77 0.09 -8.50
C ASN A 104 3.72 -1.02 -8.41
N SER A 105 2.50 -0.79 -8.88
CA SER A 105 1.44 -1.83 -8.90
C SER A 105 1.82 -2.96 -9.86
N GLN A 106 2.28 -2.58 -11.06
CA GLN A 106 2.76 -3.52 -12.07
C GLN A 106 3.94 -4.37 -11.59
N LEU A 107 4.88 -3.80 -10.84
CA LEU A 107 5.97 -4.56 -10.22
C LEU A 107 5.45 -5.69 -9.30
N LYS A 108 4.47 -5.37 -8.45
CA LYS A 108 3.84 -6.34 -7.53
C LYS A 108 3.06 -7.43 -8.29
N GLU A 109 2.41 -7.06 -9.38
CA GLU A 109 1.65 -7.96 -10.25
C GLU A 109 2.50 -8.68 -11.30
N LYS A 110 3.85 -8.55 -11.23
CA LYS A 110 4.78 -9.10 -12.22
C LYS A 110 4.40 -8.77 -13.67
N THR A 111 3.98 -7.54 -13.87
CA THR A 111 3.57 -6.99 -15.16
C THR A 111 4.48 -5.82 -15.54
N CYS A 112 4.79 -5.63 -16.81
CA CYS A 112 5.63 -4.53 -17.28
C CYS A 112 5.28 -4.10 -18.70
N TYR A 113 5.74 -2.91 -19.08
CA TYR A 113 5.69 -2.42 -20.45
C TYR A 113 6.99 -2.72 -21.17
N LEU A 114 6.86 -3.12 -22.44
CA LEU A 114 7.93 -3.24 -23.40
C LEU A 114 7.67 -2.25 -24.55
N MET A 115 8.74 -1.84 -25.23
CA MET A 115 8.71 -0.89 -26.33
C MET A 115 9.51 -1.43 -27.51
N GLN A 116 8.98 -1.23 -28.72
CA GLN A 116 9.67 -1.52 -29.97
C GLN A 116 10.86 -0.57 -30.17
N GLY A 117 12.05 -1.12 -30.39
CA GLY A 117 13.27 -0.36 -30.64
C GLY A 117 14.51 -1.05 -30.07
N SER A 118 15.47 -0.28 -29.59
CA SER A 118 16.69 -0.75 -28.93
C SER A 118 16.77 -0.29 -27.47
N HIS A 119 17.62 -0.95 -26.67
CA HIS A 119 17.89 -0.53 -25.28
C HIS A 119 18.38 0.93 -25.19
N ILE A 120 19.11 1.44 -26.20
CA ILE A 120 19.65 2.80 -26.23
C ILE A 120 18.55 3.81 -26.52
N GLU A 121 17.64 3.52 -27.46
CA GLU A 121 16.50 4.38 -27.73
C GLU A 121 15.62 4.51 -26.48
N ILE A 122 15.35 3.40 -25.80
CA ILE A 122 14.60 3.39 -24.53
C ILE A 122 15.35 4.19 -23.46
N TYR A 123 16.67 3.99 -23.32
CA TYR A 123 17.48 4.76 -22.37
C TYR A 123 17.38 6.26 -22.64
N ASN A 124 17.59 6.66 -23.91
CA ASN A 124 17.56 8.05 -24.32
C ASN A 124 16.17 8.67 -24.09
N LEU A 125 15.09 7.94 -24.39
CA LEU A 125 13.72 8.36 -24.09
C LEU A 125 13.52 8.64 -22.59
N LEU A 126 13.91 7.72 -21.71
CA LEU A 126 13.74 7.93 -20.27
C LEU A 126 14.62 9.07 -19.74
N SER A 127 15.81 9.24 -20.31
CA SER A 127 16.74 10.32 -19.93
C SER A 127 16.21 11.73 -20.22
N GLN A 128 15.22 11.86 -21.11
CA GLN A 128 14.51 13.11 -21.36
C GLN A 128 13.74 13.63 -20.12
N PHE A 129 13.30 12.73 -19.25
CA PHE A 129 12.52 13.08 -18.05
C PHE A 129 13.40 13.31 -16.83
N TYR A 130 14.47 12.52 -16.69
CA TYR A 130 15.44 12.67 -15.61
C TYR A 130 16.67 11.78 -15.88
N GLU A 131 17.82 12.19 -15.35
CA GLU A 131 19.02 11.37 -15.37
C GLU A 131 18.97 10.32 -14.23
N PHE A 132 18.17 9.28 -14.43
CA PHE A 132 17.92 8.23 -13.42
C PHE A 132 19.18 7.47 -12.99
N SER A 133 20.22 7.45 -13.83
CA SER A 133 21.53 6.87 -13.53
C SER A 133 22.20 7.49 -12.29
N LYS A 134 21.86 8.75 -11.96
CA LYS A 134 22.33 9.44 -10.75
C LYS A 134 21.79 8.84 -9.46
N ILE A 135 20.73 8.02 -9.51
CA ILE A 135 20.17 7.34 -8.35
C ILE A 135 20.90 6.01 -8.17
N PRO A 136 21.75 5.83 -7.13
CA PRO A 136 22.59 4.64 -6.98
C PRO A 136 21.79 3.40 -6.56
N LYS A 137 20.83 3.56 -5.63
CA LYS A 137 19.99 2.46 -5.16
C LYS A 137 18.97 2.07 -6.23
N ILE A 138 19.08 0.85 -6.77
CA ILE A 138 18.23 0.34 -7.87
C ILE A 138 16.73 0.38 -7.54
N ALA A 139 16.34 0.06 -6.30
CA ALA A 139 14.96 0.13 -5.84
C ALA A 139 14.40 1.57 -5.88
N LYS A 140 15.18 2.55 -5.37
CA LYS A 140 14.82 3.98 -5.44
C LYS A 140 14.74 4.44 -6.91
N ARG A 141 15.67 3.99 -7.76
CA ARG A 141 15.68 4.29 -9.20
C ARG A 141 14.43 3.75 -9.89
N ALA A 142 14.07 2.49 -9.64
CA ALA A 142 12.86 1.86 -10.16
C ALA A 142 11.58 2.57 -9.72
N LYS A 143 11.47 2.94 -8.43
CA LYS A 143 10.35 3.73 -7.91
C LYS A 143 10.22 5.09 -8.61
N ARG A 144 11.35 5.73 -8.97
CA ARG A 144 11.35 7.03 -9.67
C ARG A 144 10.97 6.92 -11.14
N ILE A 145 11.53 5.95 -11.85
CA ILE A 145 11.14 5.60 -13.23
C ILE A 145 9.65 5.22 -13.26
N GLY A 146 9.17 4.47 -12.27
CA GLY A 146 7.78 4.02 -12.16
C GLY A 146 6.74 5.13 -12.07
N LEU A 147 7.13 6.35 -11.70
CA LEU A 147 6.24 7.52 -11.73
C LEU A 147 5.83 7.91 -13.17
N LEU A 148 6.67 7.61 -14.15
CA LEU A 148 6.38 7.86 -15.57
C LEU A 148 5.22 7.00 -16.08
N PHE A 149 5.03 5.81 -15.49
CA PHE A 149 4.02 4.81 -15.85
C PHE A 149 2.80 4.83 -14.93
N SER A 150 2.81 5.66 -13.89
CA SER A 150 1.72 5.71 -12.91
C SER A 150 0.46 6.27 -13.56
N GLY A 151 -0.56 5.43 -13.65
CA GLY A 151 -1.82 5.75 -14.32
C GLY A 151 -2.65 6.82 -13.59
N PHE A 152 -3.39 7.61 -14.35
CA PHE A 152 -4.42 8.52 -13.84
C PHE A 152 -5.71 8.45 -14.67
N ASN A 153 -6.83 8.85 -14.07
CA ASN A 153 -8.17 8.63 -14.63
C ASN A 153 -8.52 9.58 -15.76
N LYS A 154 -8.26 10.87 -15.54
CA LYS A 154 -8.39 11.94 -16.54
C LYS A 154 -7.33 12.98 -16.24
N SER A 155 -7.15 13.89 -17.17
CA SER A 155 -6.20 14.97 -17.03
C SER A 155 -6.78 16.31 -17.43
N ILE A 156 -6.09 17.35 -16.97
CA ILE A 156 -6.43 18.76 -17.16
C ILE A 156 -5.17 19.49 -17.61
N SER A 157 -5.31 20.46 -18.50
CA SER A 157 -4.18 21.32 -18.86
C SER A 157 -3.91 22.29 -17.71
N LEU A 158 -2.70 22.23 -17.18
CA LEU A 158 -2.19 23.11 -16.14
C LEU A 158 -0.84 23.66 -16.59
N PRO A 159 -0.83 24.82 -17.26
CA PRO A 159 0.40 25.51 -17.64
C PRO A 159 1.24 25.93 -16.41
N MET A 160 2.57 25.98 -16.56
CA MET A 160 3.47 26.29 -15.44
C MET A 160 3.28 27.69 -14.85
N ASN A 161 2.87 28.67 -15.64
CA ASN A 161 2.58 30.02 -15.17
C ASN A 161 1.30 30.10 -14.31
N GLU A 162 0.51 29.03 -14.24
CA GLU A 162 -0.63 28.89 -13.34
C GLU A 162 -0.26 28.08 -12.08
N THR A 163 1.02 27.85 -11.82
CA THR A 163 1.52 27.04 -10.70
C THR A 163 2.60 27.77 -9.92
N GLU A 164 2.74 27.45 -8.63
CA GLU A 164 3.75 28.02 -7.75
C GLU A 164 4.37 26.93 -6.86
N ASP A 165 5.69 26.97 -6.68
CA ASP A 165 6.39 26.11 -5.72
C ASP A 165 6.49 26.83 -4.36
N ILE A 166 6.12 26.14 -3.28
CA ILE A 166 6.15 26.63 -1.90
C ILE A 166 6.99 25.71 -1.00
N ASP A 167 7.57 26.25 0.07
CA ASP A 167 8.43 25.51 1.01
C ASP A 167 7.65 24.52 1.86
N ASP A 168 8.25 23.42 2.30
CA ASP A 168 7.62 22.55 3.30
C ASP A 168 7.64 23.18 4.70
N ILE A 169 6.67 22.79 5.55
CA ILE A 169 6.68 23.15 6.97
C ILE A 169 7.45 22.07 7.72
N GLU A 170 8.66 22.40 8.14
CA GLU A 170 9.59 21.47 8.79
C GLU A 170 10.02 22.01 10.15
N HIS A 171 10.02 21.15 11.16
CA HIS A 171 10.61 21.41 12.48
C HIS A 171 10.90 20.09 13.19
N ASP A 172 11.89 20.12 14.10
CA ASP A 172 12.35 18.95 14.86
C ASP A 172 12.71 17.72 13.99
N GLY A 173 13.23 17.96 12.77
CA GLY A 173 13.64 16.90 11.84
C GLY A 173 12.49 16.25 11.06
N TYR A 174 11.25 16.72 11.22
CA TYR A 174 10.08 16.19 10.53
C TYR A 174 9.46 17.20 9.57
N ASN A 175 8.93 16.70 8.46
CA ASN A 175 8.13 17.45 7.51
C ASN A 175 6.62 17.23 7.78
N PHE A 176 5.90 18.30 8.07
CA PHE A 176 4.46 18.29 8.40
C PHE A 176 3.54 18.45 7.19
N THR A 177 4.11 18.73 6.02
CA THR A 177 3.40 18.95 4.76
C THR A 177 3.82 17.98 3.65
N ASP A 178 4.55 16.91 3.98
CA ASP A 178 5.13 15.98 3.00
C ASP A 178 4.05 15.42 2.06
N GLY A 179 4.08 15.86 0.80
CA GLY A 179 3.14 15.41 -0.21
C GLY A 179 1.84 16.22 -0.33
N CYS A 180 1.62 17.27 0.45
CA CYS A 180 0.37 18.04 0.47
C CYS A 180 0.54 19.50 0.02
N GLY A 181 0.03 19.81 -1.18
CA GLY A 181 -0.07 21.15 -1.74
C GLY A 181 -1.49 21.73 -1.67
N MET A 182 -1.73 22.81 -2.41
CA MET A 182 -3.02 23.51 -2.44
C MET A 182 -3.53 23.72 -3.87
N MET A 183 -4.84 23.79 -4.05
CA MET A 183 -5.48 24.13 -5.31
C MET A 183 -6.55 25.21 -5.13
N SER A 184 -6.69 26.05 -6.13
CA SER A 184 -7.72 27.08 -6.20
C SER A 184 -9.12 26.49 -6.39
N ASP A 185 -10.13 27.31 -6.10
CA ASP A 185 -11.52 27.01 -6.44
C ASP A 185 -11.74 26.82 -7.94
N GLN A 186 -11.02 27.58 -8.78
CA GLN A 186 -11.08 27.45 -10.23
C GLN A 186 -10.65 26.04 -10.68
N LEU A 187 -9.51 25.55 -10.20
CA LEU A 187 -8.99 24.22 -10.55
C LEU A 187 -9.92 23.12 -10.03
N SER A 188 -10.42 23.24 -8.80
CA SER A 188 -11.35 22.26 -8.23
C SER A 188 -12.67 22.17 -9.02
N LYS A 189 -13.24 23.29 -9.46
CA LYS A 189 -14.42 23.31 -10.35
C LYS A 189 -14.12 22.75 -11.74
N GLU A 190 -12.93 22.97 -12.27
CA GLU A 190 -12.49 22.38 -13.53
C GLU A 190 -12.42 20.84 -13.42
N ILE A 191 -11.86 20.32 -12.33
CA ILE A 191 -11.85 18.88 -12.01
C ILE A 191 -13.26 18.34 -11.90
N GLN A 192 -14.16 19.02 -11.18
CA GLN A 192 -15.56 18.63 -11.06
C GLN A 192 -16.22 18.45 -12.44
N ARG A 193 -16.07 19.42 -13.36
CA ARG A 193 -16.66 19.38 -14.70
C ARG A 193 -16.04 18.28 -15.56
N THR A 194 -14.72 18.20 -15.60
CA THR A 194 -13.97 17.21 -16.40
C THR A 194 -14.30 15.78 -15.98
N HIS A 195 -14.43 15.54 -14.67
CA HIS A 195 -14.79 14.23 -14.13
C HIS A 195 -16.30 13.98 -14.03
N ARG A 196 -17.14 14.99 -14.26
CA ARG A 196 -18.62 14.94 -14.11
C ARG A 196 -19.03 14.54 -12.70
N LEU A 197 -18.40 15.13 -11.69
CA LEU A 197 -18.66 14.84 -10.29
C LEU A 197 -19.93 15.57 -9.81
N SER A 198 -20.72 14.92 -8.95
CA SER A 198 -21.91 15.51 -8.34
C SER A 198 -21.59 16.61 -7.32
N HIS A 199 -20.36 16.64 -6.81
CA HIS A 199 -19.87 17.62 -5.85
C HIS A 199 -18.48 18.10 -6.26
N GLN A 200 -18.10 19.27 -5.76
CA GLN A 200 -16.74 19.79 -5.88
C GLN A 200 -15.80 18.95 -4.98
N PRO A 201 -14.62 18.51 -5.46
CA PRO A 201 -13.69 17.77 -4.63
C PRO A 201 -12.89 18.72 -3.73
N THR A 202 -12.83 18.40 -2.44
CA THR A 202 -11.99 19.08 -1.45
C THR A 202 -10.51 18.71 -1.60
N VAL A 203 -10.23 17.43 -1.88
CA VAL A 203 -8.86 16.91 -2.02
C VAL A 203 -8.74 16.17 -3.32
N VAL A 204 -7.62 16.35 -4.02
CA VAL A 204 -7.33 15.64 -5.26
C VAL A 204 -5.92 15.08 -5.23
N GLN A 205 -5.77 13.78 -5.46
CA GLN A 205 -4.46 13.15 -5.64
C GLN A 205 -4.01 13.32 -7.09
N ILE A 206 -2.78 13.82 -7.29
CA ILE A 206 -2.29 14.26 -8.59
C ILE A 206 -0.98 13.60 -9.02
N ARG A 207 -0.72 13.66 -10.32
CA ARG A 207 0.59 13.46 -10.96
C ARG A 207 0.81 14.60 -11.96
N TYR A 208 1.94 15.29 -11.89
CA TYR A 208 2.23 16.43 -12.76
C TYR A 208 3.73 16.66 -12.87
N GLN A 209 4.36 16.62 -14.04
CA GLN A 209 5.78 17.02 -14.26
C GLN A 209 6.83 16.51 -13.24
N GLY A 210 6.62 15.34 -12.64
CA GLY A 210 7.47 14.79 -11.57
C GLY A 210 6.99 15.07 -10.13
N TYR A 211 5.99 15.90 -9.95
CA TYR A 211 5.21 16.07 -8.73
C TYR A 211 4.26 14.88 -8.50
N LYS A 212 4.26 14.40 -7.26
CA LYS A 212 3.33 13.42 -6.72
C LYS A 212 2.84 13.92 -5.36
N GLY A 213 1.53 13.88 -5.16
CA GLY A 213 0.94 14.18 -3.86
C GLY A 213 -0.57 14.43 -3.94
N VAL A 214 -1.10 15.15 -2.96
CA VAL A 214 -2.47 15.67 -2.94
C VAL A 214 -2.49 17.19 -2.99
N LEU A 215 -3.58 17.74 -3.50
CA LEU A 215 -3.90 19.17 -3.43
C LEU A 215 -5.17 19.36 -2.62
N LEU A 216 -5.10 20.18 -1.58
CA LEU A 216 -6.23 20.64 -0.79
C LEU A 216 -6.86 21.88 -1.42
N HIS A 217 -8.19 21.89 -1.56
CA HIS A 217 -8.95 23.05 -1.99
C HIS A 217 -8.77 24.21 -0.99
N CYS A 218 -8.26 25.35 -1.46
CA CYS A 218 -8.08 26.56 -0.68
C CYS A 218 -8.76 27.74 -1.40
N PRO A 219 -9.93 28.22 -0.94
CA PRO A 219 -10.67 29.33 -1.57
C PRO A 219 -9.89 30.66 -1.59
N GLU A 220 -8.95 30.83 -0.67
CA GLU A 220 -8.08 32.02 -0.57
C GLU A 220 -7.02 32.05 -1.68
N LEU A 221 -6.76 30.93 -2.36
CA LEU A 221 -5.79 30.84 -3.45
C LEU A 221 -6.40 31.34 -4.77
N GLN A 222 -6.04 32.57 -5.16
CA GLN A 222 -6.65 33.25 -6.32
C GLN A 222 -5.68 33.61 -7.46
N HIS A 223 -4.37 33.68 -7.19
CA HIS A 223 -3.37 34.13 -8.18
C HIS A 223 -2.81 33.00 -9.05
N VAL A 224 -2.86 31.76 -8.58
CA VAL A 224 -2.43 30.55 -9.30
C VAL A 224 -3.46 29.44 -9.11
N LYS A 225 -3.47 28.46 -10.02
CA LYS A 225 -4.38 27.32 -9.91
C LYS A 225 -3.93 26.28 -8.91
N ALA A 226 -2.63 26.07 -8.75
CA ALA A 226 -2.05 25.08 -7.84
C ALA A 226 -0.74 25.58 -7.21
N GLN A 227 -0.54 25.20 -5.94
CA GLN A 227 0.72 25.36 -5.22
C GLN A 227 1.27 23.99 -4.85
N PHE A 228 2.54 23.74 -5.13
CA PHE A 228 3.22 22.48 -4.85
C PHE A 228 4.31 22.64 -3.81
N ARG A 229 4.41 21.70 -2.87
CA ARG A 229 5.49 21.66 -1.88
C ARG A 229 6.75 21.03 -2.48
N LYS A 230 7.93 21.36 -1.95
CA LYS A 230 9.22 20.78 -2.39
C LYS A 230 9.23 19.25 -2.28
N SER A 231 8.69 18.72 -1.19
CA SER A 231 8.52 17.28 -0.91
C SER A 231 7.74 16.54 -2.01
N MET A 232 6.81 17.20 -2.70
CA MET A 232 6.02 16.61 -3.78
C MET A 232 6.87 16.37 -5.05
N LYS A 233 7.92 17.17 -5.29
CA LYS A 233 8.73 17.14 -6.51
C LYS A 233 9.74 16.00 -6.46
N LYS A 234 9.37 14.84 -7.01
CA LYS A 234 10.18 13.63 -6.95
C LYS A 234 11.36 13.68 -7.95
N PHE A 235 11.19 14.34 -9.09
CA PHE A 235 12.28 14.66 -10.02
C PHE A 235 11.95 15.94 -10.81
N LYS A 236 12.97 16.56 -11.39
CA LYS A 236 12.82 17.74 -12.26
C LYS A 236 13.16 17.35 -13.70
N ILE A 237 12.23 17.61 -14.62
CA ILE A 237 12.47 17.45 -16.06
C ILE A 237 13.56 18.46 -16.49
N PRO A 238 14.67 18.01 -17.12
CA PRO A 238 15.80 18.89 -17.43
C PRO A 238 15.51 19.96 -18.48
N SER A 239 14.74 19.62 -19.51
CA SER A 239 14.44 20.52 -20.64
C SER A 239 13.13 21.26 -20.41
N GLU A 240 13.16 22.60 -20.51
CA GLU A 240 11.96 23.44 -20.43
C GLU A 240 10.94 23.11 -21.54
N GLU A 241 11.41 22.77 -22.75
CA GLU A 241 10.54 22.38 -23.87
C GLU A 241 9.73 21.11 -23.54
N ILE A 242 10.41 20.09 -22.99
CA ILE A 242 9.76 18.84 -22.59
C ILE A 242 8.83 19.09 -21.43
N GLN A 243 9.24 19.93 -20.49
CA GLN A 243 8.43 20.28 -19.34
C GLN A 243 7.14 21.01 -19.77
N GLN A 244 7.20 21.94 -20.73
CA GLN A 244 6.02 22.63 -21.27
C GLN A 244 5.04 21.68 -21.98
N ARG A 245 5.55 20.67 -22.69
CA ARG A 245 4.72 19.60 -23.27
C ARG A 245 4.07 18.75 -22.19
N CYS A 246 4.76 18.53 -21.07
CA CYS A 246 4.22 17.84 -19.91
C CYS A 246 3.29 18.73 -19.03
N SER A 247 2.54 19.68 -19.59
CA SER A 247 1.62 20.57 -18.84
C SER A 247 0.29 19.91 -18.43
N THR A 248 0.25 18.59 -18.41
CA THR A 248 -0.95 17.81 -18.13
C THR A 248 -0.98 17.39 -16.65
N LEU A 249 -1.93 17.91 -15.88
CA LEU A 249 -2.23 17.48 -14.51
C LEU A 249 -3.08 16.22 -14.55
N GLY A 250 -2.49 15.08 -14.21
CA GLY A 250 -3.18 13.80 -14.08
C GLY A 250 -3.90 13.68 -12.73
N VAL A 251 -5.21 13.46 -12.75
CA VAL A 251 -6.02 13.23 -11.55
C VAL A 251 -6.13 11.72 -11.29
N VAL A 252 -5.50 11.26 -10.21
CA VAL A 252 -5.50 9.84 -9.80
C VAL A 252 -6.78 9.53 -9.04
N GLU A 253 -7.06 10.27 -7.98
CA GLU A 253 -8.24 10.10 -7.14
C GLU A 253 -8.63 11.44 -6.49
N TYR A 254 -9.80 11.50 -5.86
CA TYR A 254 -10.34 12.71 -5.22
C TYR A 254 -11.18 12.33 -4.00
N SER A 255 -11.38 13.28 -3.07
CA SER A 255 -12.24 13.09 -1.90
C SER A 255 -13.69 12.85 -2.33
N LYS A 256 -14.35 11.89 -1.66
CA LYS A 256 -15.72 11.48 -1.98
C LYS A 256 -16.57 11.50 -0.70
N PRO A 257 -17.80 12.00 -0.76
CA PRO A 257 -18.74 11.91 0.34
C PRO A 257 -19.05 10.43 0.62
N PHE A 258 -19.33 10.11 1.88
CA PHE A 258 -19.68 8.76 2.31
C PHE A 258 -18.62 7.69 1.97
N SER A 259 -17.33 8.04 2.08
CA SER A 259 -16.22 7.08 1.98
C SER A 259 -16.21 6.14 3.19
N ASN A 260 -17.09 5.14 3.17
CA ASN A 260 -17.37 4.23 4.29
C ASN A 260 -16.13 3.48 4.77
N ALA A 261 -15.97 3.40 6.10
CA ALA A 261 -14.89 2.65 6.72
C ALA A 261 -15.29 1.21 7.06
N TYR A 262 -14.32 0.31 6.95
CA TYR A 262 -14.48 -1.08 7.31
C TYR A 262 -13.32 -1.51 8.20
N LEU A 263 -13.61 -2.29 9.24
CA LEU A 263 -12.57 -3.02 9.97
C LEU A 263 -12.07 -4.17 9.10
N ASN A 264 -10.76 -4.25 8.96
CA ASN A 264 -10.03 -5.43 8.47
C ASN A 264 -9.39 -6.16 9.67
N THR A 265 -8.75 -7.30 9.41
CA THR A 265 -8.11 -8.09 10.47
C THR A 265 -7.08 -7.29 11.24
N GLN A 266 -6.20 -6.54 10.55
CA GLN A 266 -5.12 -5.78 11.17
C GLN A 266 -5.63 -4.71 12.16
N LEU A 267 -6.59 -3.89 11.72
CA LEU A 267 -7.16 -2.84 12.54
C LEU A 267 -7.99 -3.40 13.70
N ALA A 268 -8.78 -4.47 13.45
CA ALA A 268 -9.53 -5.14 14.51
C ALA A 268 -8.60 -5.74 15.58
N MET A 269 -7.50 -6.36 15.16
CA MET A 269 -6.48 -6.93 16.04
C MET A 269 -5.80 -5.85 16.88
N VAL A 270 -5.36 -4.75 16.27
CA VAL A 270 -4.71 -3.66 17.01
C VAL A 270 -5.68 -2.98 17.99
N LEU A 271 -6.94 -2.76 17.59
CA LEU A 271 -7.97 -2.22 18.49
C LEU A 271 -8.26 -3.17 19.66
N ALA A 272 -8.31 -4.48 19.41
CA ALA A 272 -8.61 -5.49 20.44
C ALA A 272 -7.48 -5.69 21.46
N ASP A 273 -6.23 -5.44 21.09
CA ASP A 273 -5.05 -5.83 21.87
C ASP A 273 -5.05 -5.30 23.30
N ASN A 274 -5.24 -3.99 23.45
CA ASN A 274 -5.21 -3.32 24.76
C ASN A 274 -6.61 -2.88 25.24
N GLN A 275 -7.67 -3.22 24.52
CA GLN A 275 -9.04 -2.99 24.99
C GLN A 275 -9.43 -3.96 26.10
N ASP A 276 -10.35 -3.53 26.96
CA ASP A 276 -10.95 -4.41 27.95
C ASP A 276 -11.96 -5.38 27.29
N ARG A 277 -12.60 -6.24 28.11
CA ARG A 277 -13.62 -7.17 27.61
C ARG A 277 -14.81 -6.48 26.95
N SER A 278 -15.15 -5.26 27.38
CA SER A 278 -16.27 -4.49 26.83
C SER A 278 -15.97 -4.05 25.41
N GLY A 279 -14.79 -3.47 25.16
CA GLY A 279 -14.35 -3.06 23.84
C GLY A 279 -14.24 -4.24 22.85
N ARG A 280 -13.64 -5.36 23.30
CA ARG A 280 -13.58 -6.60 22.52
C ARG A 280 -14.97 -7.12 22.13
N SER A 281 -15.90 -7.11 23.07
CA SER A 281 -17.30 -7.52 22.83
C SER A 281 -18.01 -6.60 21.84
N TYR A 282 -17.65 -5.31 21.83
CA TYR A 282 -18.20 -4.34 20.90
C TYR A 282 -17.75 -4.56 19.46
N LEU A 283 -16.49 -4.98 19.22
CA LEU A 283 -16.03 -5.37 17.87
C LEU A 283 -16.85 -6.53 17.29
N LEU A 284 -17.13 -7.56 18.10
CA LEU A 284 -18.03 -8.66 17.72
C LEU A 284 -19.47 -8.18 17.49
N GLN A 285 -19.94 -7.23 18.30
CA GLN A 285 -21.27 -6.65 18.12
C GLN A 285 -21.40 -5.90 16.79
N LEU A 286 -20.39 -5.10 16.41
CA LEU A 286 -20.34 -4.40 15.12
C LEU A 286 -20.42 -5.40 13.95
N GLN A 287 -19.69 -6.51 14.03
CA GLN A 287 -19.76 -7.56 13.02
C GLN A 287 -21.16 -8.18 12.92
N ARG A 288 -21.75 -8.57 14.06
CA ARG A 288 -23.10 -9.15 14.09
C ARG A 288 -24.14 -8.20 13.50
N GLN A 289 -24.10 -6.92 13.88
CA GLN A 289 -25.00 -5.89 13.34
C GLN A 289 -24.83 -5.71 11.83
N PHE A 290 -23.58 -5.72 11.34
CA PHE A 290 -23.33 -5.63 9.90
C PHE A 290 -23.90 -6.84 9.14
N TYR A 291 -23.72 -8.05 9.67
CA TYR A 291 -24.24 -9.27 9.03
C TYR A 291 -25.76 -9.33 9.08
N GLU A 292 -26.38 -8.90 10.18
CA GLU A 292 -27.84 -8.78 10.29
C GLU A 292 -28.40 -7.79 9.25
N MET A 293 -27.76 -6.63 9.06
CA MET A 293 -28.13 -5.69 8.00
C MET A 293 -28.06 -6.35 6.61
N LEU A 294 -27.02 -7.14 6.33
CA LEU A 294 -26.88 -7.82 5.04
C LEU A 294 -27.90 -8.95 4.84
N ARG A 295 -28.22 -9.73 5.87
CA ARG A 295 -29.27 -10.77 5.81
C ARG A 295 -30.63 -10.18 5.48
N ASN A 296 -30.97 -9.11 6.19
CA ASN A 296 -32.30 -8.51 6.14
C ASN A 296 -32.45 -7.38 5.10
N LEU A 297 -31.39 -7.07 4.33
CA LEU A 297 -31.39 -5.95 3.37
C LEU A 297 -32.55 -5.99 2.36
N LEU A 298 -33.05 -7.17 2.02
CA LEU A 298 -34.18 -7.36 1.08
C LEU A 298 -35.51 -7.72 1.76
N HIS A 299 -35.51 -7.84 3.07
CA HIS A 299 -36.66 -8.33 3.84
C HIS A 299 -37.20 -7.31 4.83
N ASP A 300 -36.39 -6.34 5.23
CA ASP A 300 -36.72 -5.30 6.20
C ASP A 300 -36.48 -3.91 5.59
N GLU A 301 -37.57 -3.15 5.44
CA GLU A 301 -37.55 -1.80 4.85
C GLU A 301 -36.77 -0.80 5.72
N GLU A 302 -36.91 -0.87 7.04
CA GLU A 302 -36.24 0.06 7.96
C GLU A 302 -34.73 -0.19 7.99
N LEU A 303 -34.32 -1.46 8.03
CA LEU A 303 -32.89 -1.82 7.94
C LEU A 303 -32.29 -1.44 6.58
N ALA A 304 -33.05 -1.59 5.48
CA ALA A 304 -32.60 -1.13 4.17
C ALA A 304 -32.46 0.38 4.11
N ILE A 305 -33.43 1.13 4.64
CA ILE A 305 -33.35 2.60 4.75
C ILE A 305 -32.14 3.00 5.58
N HIS A 306 -31.92 2.36 6.74
CA HIS A 306 -30.78 2.62 7.59
C HIS A 306 -29.46 2.37 6.86
N TYR A 307 -29.29 1.20 6.24
CA TYR A 307 -28.10 0.84 5.47
C TYR A 307 -27.83 1.83 4.33
N LEU A 308 -28.83 2.17 3.53
CA LEU A 308 -28.68 3.11 2.42
C LEU A 308 -28.33 4.52 2.91
N THR A 309 -28.84 4.91 4.08
CA THR A 309 -28.56 6.20 4.71
C THR A 309 -27.11 6.28 5.19
N ILE A 310 -26.66 5.32 5.99
CA ILE A 310 -25.28 5.34 6.53
C ILE A 310 -24.23 5.16 5.44
N THR A 311 -24.57 4.46 4.34
CA THR A 311 -23.66 4.25 3.21
C THR A 311 -23.72 5.33 2.14
N GLY A 312 -24.58 6.35 2.29
CA GLY A 312 -24.67 7.48 1.37
C GLY A 312 -25.33 7.20 0.03
N ARG A 313 -26.15 6.15 -0.07
CA ARG A 313 -26.83 5.73 -1.32
C ARG A 313 -28.13 6.49 -1.53
N THR A 314 -28.02 7.82 -1.58
CA THR A 314 -29.15 8.77 -1.62
C THR A 314 -30.09 8.54 -2.80
N ASP A 315 -29.56 8.25 -3.99
CA ASP A 315 -30.37 7.99 -5.19
C ASP A 315 -31.28 6.75 -5.05
N LEU A 316 -30.73 5.68 -4.48
CA LEU A 316 -31.50 4.45 -4.25
C LEU A 316 -32.48 4.64 -3.09
N LEU A 317 -32.08 5.36 -2.04
CA LEU A 317 -32.97 5.72 -0.94
C LEU A 317 -34.18 6.54 -1.41
N ALA A 318 -33.95 7.55 -2.27
CA ALA A 318 -35.02 8.35 -2.87
C ALA A 318 -35.94 7.50 -3.74
N ARG A 319 -35.40 6.52 -4.48
CA ARG A 319 -36.17 5.58 -5.29
C ARG A 319 -37.00 4.62 -4.42
N LEU A 320 -36.43 4.10 -3.34
CA LEU A 320 -37.12 3.26 -2.36
C LEU A 320 -38.31 4.03 -1.78
N ARG A 321 -38.10 5.26 -1.30
CA ARG A 321 -39.17 6.11 -0.75
C ARG A 321 -40.28 6.44 -1.76
N ARG A 322 -39.93 6.62 -3.04
CA ARG A 322 -40.90 6.96 -4.10
C ARG A 322 -41.71 5.76 -4.59
N ASN A 323 -41.04 4.63 -4.79
CA ASN A 323 -41.62 3.47 -5.49
C ASN A 323 -42.04 2.34 -4.56
N GLY A 324 -41.69 2.43 -3.27
CA GLY A 324 -41.89 1.39 -2.26
C GLY A 324 -40.78 0.35 -2.23
N PHE A 325 -40.55 -0.22 -1.05
CA PHE A 325 -39.53 -1.25 -0.79
C PHE A 325 -39.67 -2.50 -1.65
N TRP A 326 -40.90 -2.98 -1.86
CA TRP A 326 -41.18 -4.20 -2.63
C TRP A 326 -41.10 -4.02 -4.16
N ASN A 327 -40.72 -2.84 -4.64
CA ASN A 327 -40.54 -2.60 -6.06
C ASN A 327 -39.41 -3.47 -6.64
N HIS A 328 -39.67 -4.19 -7.74
CA HIS A 328 -38.71 -5.10 -8.36
C HIS A 328 -37.35 -4.45 -8.69
N ARG A 329 -37.31 -3.17 -9.11
CA ARG A 329 -36.03 -2.48 -9.39
C ARG A 329 -35.26 -2.18 -8.11
N VAL A 330 -35.96 -1.73 -7.06
CA VAL A 330 -35.35 -1.46 -5.74
C VAL A 330 -34.78 -2.74 -5.15
N GLN A 331 -35.55 -3.83 -5.15
CA GLN A 331 -35.11 -5.15 -4.69
C GLN A 331 -33.90 -5.65 -5.47
N LYS A 332 -33.88 -5.50 -6.80
CA LYS A 332 -32.72 -5.87 -7.63
C LYS A 332 -31.47 -5.04 -7.32
N ASP A 333 -31.63 -3.74 -7.07
CA ASP A 333 -30.52 -2.86 -6.70
C ASP A 333 -29.98 -3.21 -5.30
N LEU A 334 -30.86 -3.50 -4.34
CA LEU A 334 -30.48 -3.99 -2.99
C LEU A 334 -29.76 -5.35 -3.06
N ASP A 335 -30.26 -6.29 -3.88
CA ASP A 335 -29.61 -7.59 -4.06
C ASP A 335 -28.19 -7.44 -4.64
N ARG A 336 -28.02 -6.55 -5.62
CA ARG A 336 -26.70 -6.24 -6.18
C ARG A 336 -25.76 -5.69 -5.10
N ILE A 337 -26.23 -4.77 -4.27
CA ILE A 337 -25.44 -4.19 -3.18
C ILE A 337 -25.00 -5.26 -2.19
N ARG A 338 -25.94 -6.12 -1.75
CA ARG A 338 -25.64 -7.24 -0.87
C ARG A 338 -24.57 -8.14 -1.48
N ASN A 339 -24.77 -8.57 -2.72
CA ASN A 339 -23.83 -9.45 -3.42
C ASN A 339 -22.46 -8.80 -3.63
N ASP A 340 -22.40 -7.50 -3.90
CA ASP A 340 -21.13 -6.78 -4.02
C ASP A 340 -20.39 -6.71 -2.68
N GLU A 341 -21.06 -6.53 -1.55
CA GLU A 341 -20.41 -6.62 -0.24
C GLU A 341 -19.95 -8.04 0.08
N LEU A 342 -20.75 -9.07 -0.22
CA LEU A 342 -20.34 -10.48 -0.04
C LEU A 342 -19.11 -10.82 -0.89
N ARG A 343 -19.05 -10.38 -2.15
CA ARG A 343 -17.86 -10.56 -3.01
C ARG A 343 -16.63 -9.87 -2.41
N LYS A 344 -16.78 -8.67 -1.86
CA LYS A 344 -15.69 -7.96 -1.17
C LYS A 344 -15.27 -8.60 0.15
N MET A 345 -16.00 -9.60 0.66
CA MET A 345 -15.59 -10.41 1.81
C MET A 345 -14.84 -11.68 1.40
N LEU A 346 -14.77 -12.01 0.10
CA LEU A 346 -13.98 -13.13 -0.40
C LEU A 346 -12.52 -12.71 -0.61
N LYS A 347 -11.60 -13.66 -0.42
CA LYS A 347 -10.21 -13.53 -0.88
C LYS A 347 -10.16 -13.72 -2.40
N ASP A 348 -9.31 -12.96 -3.07
CA ASP A 348 -9.11 -13.11 -4.51
C ASP A 348 -8.35 -14.42 -4.80
N ASP A 349 -8.84 -15.22 -5.76
CA ASP A 349 -8.25 -16.52 -6.14
C ASP A 349 -6.80 -16.43 -6.66
N ASP A 350 -6.37 -15.24 -7.14
CA ASP A 350 -5.01 -14.98 -7.67
C ASP A 350 -4.06 -14.38 -6.60
N SER A 351 -4.52 -14.25 -5.35
CA SER A 351 -3.61 -13.89 -4.26
C SER A 351 -2.73 -15.12 -3.94
N SER A 352 -1.49 -15.13 -4.42
CA SER A 352 -0.43 -16.07 -4.01
C SER A 352 -0.04 -15.96 -2.52
N TYR A 353 -0.91 -15.38 -1.70
CA TYR A 353 -0.75 -15.02 -0.30
C TYR A 353 -1.43 -16.00 0.66
N GLY A 354 -1.96 -17.11 0.14
CA GLY A 354 -2.42 -18.23 0.95
C GLY A 354 -1.24 -19.15 1.24
N PHE A 355 -0.64 -19.03 2.42
CA PHE A 355 0.30 -20.03 2.91
C PHE A 355 -0.42 -21.38 2.97
N ASP A 356 0.19 -22.40 2.38
CA ASP A 356 -0.23 -23.78 2.55
C ASP A 356 0.10 -24.16 4.01
N GLU A 357 -0.92 -24.21 4.87
CA GLU A 357 -0.79 -24.97 6.10
C GLU A 357 -0.56 -26.43 5.70
N GLU A 358 0.68 -26.90 5.79
CA GLU A 358 1.01 -28.33 5.80
C GLU A 358 0.24 -28.99 6.96
N GLY A 359 -0.99 -29.38 6.68
CA GLY A 359 -1.95 -29.77 7.70
C GLY A 359 -3.41 -29.85 7.25
N GLY A 360 -3.73 -30.00 5.96
CA GLY A 360 -5.04 -30.47 5.51
C GLY A 360 -6.28 -29.65 5.90
N GLN A 361 -6.15 -28.45 6.47
CA GLN A 361 -7.27 -27.56 6.76
C GLN A 361 -7.57 -26.68 5.53
N GLU A 362 -8.84 -26.64 5.13
CA GLU A 362 -9.32 -25.91 3.96
C GLU A 362 -8.83 -24.45 3.95
N ARG A 363 -8.36 -23.98 2.79
CA ARG A 363 -7.98 -22.57 2.58
C ARG A 363 -9.14 -21.66 3.00
N ARG A 364 -8.98 -20.88 4.09
CA ARG A 364 -9.97 -19.85 4.49
C ARG A 364 -10.20 -18.90 3.33
N ARG A 365 -11.39 -18.96 2.70
CA ARG A 365 -11.74 -18.17 1.50
C ARG A 365 -12.27 -16.76 1.81
N SER A 366 -12.42 -16.41 3.09
CA SER A 366 -12.96 -15.12 3.54
C SER A 366 -11.87 -14.16 4.02
N LYS A 367 -12.10 -12.85 3.88
CA LYS A 367 -11.35 -11.77 4.51
C LYS A 367 -12.28 -10.96 5.41
N LEU A 368 -11.77 -10.55 6.58
CA LEU A 368 -12.56 -9.74 7.50
C LEU A 368 -12.88 -8.37 6.88
N ARG A 369 -14.17 -8.04 6.84
CA ARG A 369 -14.68 -6.75 6.37
C ARG A 369 -15.95 -6.42 7.13
N VAL A 370 -15.88 -5.48 8.07
CA VAL A 370 -17.00 -5.08 8.92
C VAL A 370 -17.25 -3.58 8.78
N LEU A 371 -18.41 -3.18 8.28
CA LEU A 371 -18.78 -1.77 8.15
C LEU A 371 -18.85 -1.12 9.55
N VAL A 372 -18.22 0.04 9.69
CA VAL A 372 -18.32 0.87 10.90
C VAL A 372 -19.14 2.12 10.55
N PRO A 373 -20.41 2.23 11.00
CA PRO A 373 -21.30 3.32 10.56
C PRO A 373 -20.74 4.72 10.87
N ARG A 374 -20.16 4.90 12.05
CA ARG A 374 -19.59 6.17 12.55
C ARG A 374 -18.10 6.31 12.27
N ALA A 375 -17.67 5.86 11.09
CA ALA A 375 -16.29 5.96 10.65
C ALA A 375 -16.15 6.14 9.13
N ARG A 376 -15.05 6.74 8.70
CA ARG A 376 -14.72 6.97 7.28
C ARG A 376 -13.26 6.63 7.00
N VAL A 377 -12.94 6.33 5.75
CA VAL A 377 -11.56 6.22 5.25
C VAL A 377 -11.33 7.35 4.26
N VAL A 378 -10.56 8.35 4.66
CA VAL A 378 -10.45 9.64 3.96
C VAL A 378 -9.00 10.05 3.77
N PHE A 379 -8.72 10.92 2.80
CA PHE A 379 -7.38 11.48 2.62
C PHE A 379 -6.93 12.26 3.85
N GLY A 380 -5.66 12.12 4.21
CA GLY A 380 -4.98 13.04 5.10
C GLY A 380 -4.55 14.30 4.34
N VAL A 381 -4.66 15.46 4.97
CA VAL A 381 -4.12 16.74 4.46
C VAL A 381 -3.47 17.53 5.59
N SER A 382 -2.57 18.44 5.24
CA SER A 382 -1.96 19.36 6.20
C SER A 382 -2.88 20.54 6.48
N ASP A 383 -2.82 21.05 7.70
CA ASP A 383 -3.54 22.26 8.13
C ASP A 383 -3.15 23.48 7.27
N PRO A 384 -4.06 24.01 6.43
CA PRO A 384 -3.74 25.15 5.56
C PRO A 384 -3.61 26.46 6.33
N TYR A 385 -4.12 26.55 7.57
CA TYR A 385 -4.20 27.78 8.35
C TYR A 385 -3.27 27.80 9.57
N GLY A 386 -2.72 26.64 9.96
CA GLY A 386 -1.82 26.52 11.10
C GLY A 386 -2.50 26.80 12.45
N GLU A 387 -3.82 26.64 12.55
CA GLU A 387 -4.59 26.91 13.76
C GLU A 387 -4.84 25.66 14.61
N LEU A 388 -4.53 24.46 14.11
CA LEU A 388 -4.65 23.21 14.87
C LEU A 388 -3.40 23.00 15.74
N GLU A 389 -3.62 22.67 17.01
CA GLU A 389 -2.55 22.33 17.94
C GLU A 389 -2.16 20.84 17.84
N TYR A 390 -0.97 20.49 18.34
CA TYR A 390 -0.53 19.09 18.37
C TYR A 390 -1.49 18.24 19.23
N GLY A 391 -1.91 17.09 18.70
CA GLY A 391 -2.94 16.24 19.29
C GLY A 391 -4.38 16.61 18.90
N GLU A 392 -4.58 17.67 18.11
CA GLU A 392 -5.88 18.10 17.59
C GLU A 392 -5.97 17.90 16.08
N VAL A 393 -7.14 17.48 15.59
CA VAL A 393 -7.43 17.29 14.16
C VAL A 393 -8.76 17.93 13.80
N PHE A 394 -8.91 18.37 12.55
CA PHE A 394 -10.19 18.80 12.01
C PHE A 394 -10.73 17.76 11.02
N PHE A 395 -12.00 17.42 11.15
CA PHE A 395 -12.69 16.52 10.25
C PHE A 395 -14.16 16.90 10.19
N LEU A 396 -14.72 16.98 8.97
CA LEU A 396 -16.14 17.21 8.75
C LEU A 396 -16.65 16.23 7.68
N PRO A 397 -17.32 15.14 8.09
CA PRO A 397 -17.85 14.15 7.17
C PRO A 397 -19.13 14.63 6.50
N SER A 398 -19.34 14.24 5.24
CA SER A 398 -20.67 14.24 4.64
C SER A 398 -21.56 13.23 5.36
N LEU A 399 -22.54 13.74 6.12
CA LEU A 399 -23.51 12.97 6.89
C LEU A 399 -24.95 13.45 6.61
N PRO A 400 -25.95 12.58 6.82
CA PRO A 400 -27.34 13.01 6.89
C PRO A 400 -27.52 13.98 8.07
N GLU A 401 -28.42 14.95 7.92
CA GLU A 401 -28.69 15.99 8.93
C GLU A 401 -29.01 15.41 10.32
N THR A 402 -29.72 14.27 10.35
CA THR A 402 -30.06 13.54 11.59
C THR A 402 -28.84 13.01 12.35
N GLU A 403 -27.74 12.71 11.65
CA GLU A 403 -26.51 12.19 12.27
C GLU A 403 -25.49 13.27 12.57
N LEU A 404 -25.60 14.44 11.92
CA LEU A 404 -24.69 15.56 12.08
C LEU A 404 -24.69 16.08 13.54
N ALA A 405 -25.86 16.15 14.17
CA ALA A 405 -25.97 16.51 15.59
C ALA A 405 -25.22 15.54 16.50
N SER A 406 -25.27 14.24 16.21
CA SER A 406 -24.49 13.24 16.96
C SER A 406 -22.99 13.38 16.71
N PHE A 407 -22.57 13.81 15.52
CA PHE A 407 -21.18 14.06 15.19
C PHE A 407 -20.62 15.27 15.93
N HIS A 408 -21.36 16.38 16.01
CA HIS A 408 -20.93 17.59 16.73
C HIS A 408 -20.68 17.37 18.22
N ASN A 409 -21.29 16.34 18.82
CA ASN A 409 -21.04 15.97 20.22
C ASN A 409 -19.74 15.17 20.41
N ALA A 410 -19.10 14.69 19.34
CA ALA A 410 -17.85 13.95 19.43
C ALA A 410 -16.69 14.88 19.79
N ARG A 411 -15.91 14.51 20.81
CA ARG A 411 -14.73 15.28 21.26
C ARG A 411 -13.40 14.61 20.94
N LYS A 412 -13.43 13.29 20.81
CA LYS A 412 -12.27 12.46 20.49
C LYS A 412 -12.59 11.55 19.31
N VAL A 413 -11.58 11.31 18.50
CA VAL A 413 -11.62 10.38 17.38
C VAL A 413 -10.47 9.40 17.48
N VAL A 414 -10.69 8.19 16.98
CA VAL A 414 -9.62 7.23 16.75
C VAL A 414 -9.21 7.28 15.28
N VAL A 415 -7.91 7.40 15.04
CA VAL A 415 -7.30 7.53 13.72
C VAL A 415 -6.27 6.43 13.52
N GLY A 416 -6.24 5.81 12.35
CA GLY A 416 -5.21 4.83 12.00
C GLY A 416 -5.03 4.72 10.49
N ARG A 417 -3.87 4.22 10.05
CA ARG A 417 -3.58 3.95 8.65
C ARG A 417 -3.50 2.44 8.43
N ASN A 418 -4.04 1.96 7.32
CA ASN A 418 -3.94 0.55 6.96
C ASN A 418 -2.82 0.31 5.94
N PRO A 419 -2.02 -0.77 6.07
CA PRO A 419 -2.01 -1.72 7.18
C PRO A 419 -1.37 -1.13 8.46
N CYS A 420 -1.88 -1.51 9.64
CA CYS A 420 -1.30 -1.18 10.94
C CYS A 420 -0.91 -2.46 11.68
N TYR A 421 0.25 -2.47 12.33
CA TYR A 421 0.75 -3.65 13.03
C TYR A 421 1.11 -3.35 14.49
N HIS A 422 1.39 -2.09 14.81
CA HIS A 422 1.73 -1.69 16.17
C HIS A 422 0.57 -0.92 16.83
N PRO A 423 0.26 -1.14 18.12
CA PRO A 423 -0.81 -0.39 18.79
C PRO A 423 -0.66 1.12 18.76
N GLY A 424 0.57 1.62 18.79
CA GLY A 424 0.88 3.04 18.62
C GLY A 424 0.58 3.61 17.23
N ASP A 425 0.30 2.79 16.22
CA ASP A 425 -0.15 3.24 14.89
C ASP A 425 -1.60 3.73 14.89
N VAL A 426 -2.36 3.37 15.92
CA VAL A 426 -3.70 3.87 16.18
C VAL A 426 -3.62 4.99 17.20
N ARG A 427 -4.03 6.19 16.81
CA ARG A 427 -3.94 7.41 17.61
C ARG A 427 -5.33 7.85 18.07
N VAL A 428 -5.43 8.30 19.32
CA VAL A 428 -6.62 8.99 19.82
C VAL A 428 -6.33 10.49 19.80
N LEU A 429 -7.09 11.23 18.98
CA LEU A 429 -6.87 12.66 18.75
C LEU A 429 -8.11 13.44 19.14
N LYS A 430 -7.90 14.70 19.57
CA LYS A 430 -8.98 15.63 19.87
C LYS A 430 -9.59 16.11 18.55
N LEU A 431 -10.92 16.05 18.45
CA LEU A 431 -11.63 16.63 17.32
C LEU A 431 -11.85 18.13 17.58
N ALA A 432 -11.36 18.97 16.68
CA ALA A 432 -11.57 20.41 16.74
C ALA A 432 -13.06 20.73 16.59
N ASN A 433 -13.54 21.70 17.37
CA ASN A 433 -14.92 22.17 17.26
C ASN A 433 -15.12 22.90 15.93
N VAL A 434 -16.09 22.44 15.14
CA VAL A 434 -16.38 22.99 13.81
C VAL A 434 -16.81 24.46 13.88
N GLU A 435 -17.52 24.85 14.95
CA GLU A 435 -17.99 26.23 15.14
C GLU A 435 -16.83 27.21 15.39
N ASP A 436 -15.80 26.77 16.11
CA ASP A 436 -14.62 27.59 16.42
C ASP A 436 -13.65 27.71 15.23
N LYS A 437 -13.78 26.82 14.24
CA LYS A 437 -12.89 26.68 13.09
C LYS A 437 -13.57 27.11 11.78
N PHE A 438 -14.19 28.28 11.76
CA PHE A 438 -14.98 28.78 10.63
C PHE A 438 -14.23 28.79 9.28
N ARG A 439 -12.91 29.04 9.27
CA ARG A 439 -12.09 29.02 8.05
C ARG A 439 -12.04 27.62 7.42
N TYR A 440 -12.17 26.56 8.23
CA TYR A 440 -12.16 25.17 7.79
C TYR A 440 -13.52 24.70 7.26
N ALA A 441 -14.56 25.52 7.31
CA ALA A 441 -15.93 25.13 6.96
C ALA A 441 -16.12 24.71 5.49
N HIS A 442 -15.15 24.97 4.61
CA HIS A 442 -15.15 24.52 3.21
C HIS A 442 -14.47 23.15 3.03
N ILE A 443 -13.87 22.59 4.08
CA ILE A 443 -13.08 21.35 4.06
C ILE A 443 -13.98 20.20 4.53
N PHE A 444 -14.39 19.36 3.58
CA PHE A 444 -15.23 18.18 3.84
C PHE A 444 -14.58 16.89 3.34
N ASP A 445 -14.88 15.78 4.03
CA ASP A 445 -14.51 14.41 3.64
C ASP A 445 -12.98 14.18 3.49
N CYS A 446 -12.19 14.88 4.29
CA CYS A 446 -10.76 14.66 4.47
C CYS A 446 -10.34 15.00 5.92
N LEU A 447 -9.29 14.35 6.40
CA LEU A 447 -8.76 14.53 7.75
C LEU A 447 -7.62 15.54 7.72
N VAL A 448 -7.79 16.66 8.43
CA VAL A 448 -6.79 17.73 8.51
C VAL A 448 -5.91 17.51 9.74
N PHE A 449 -4.62 17.36 9.51
CA PHE A 449 -3.60 17.18 10.53
C PHE A 449 -2.90 18.49 10.86
N PRO A 450 -2.52 18.72 12.13
CA PRO A 450 -1.83 19.92 12.55
C PRO A 450 -0.43 19.97 11.93
N VAL A 451 0.01 21.18 11.61
CA VAL A 451 1.39 21.45 11.15
C VAL A 451 2.32 21.88 12.30
N LYS A 452 1.86 21.69 13.54
CA LYS A 452 2.55 21.99 14.80
C LYS A 452 2.78 20.70 15.59
N GLY A 453 3.81 20.70 16.44
CA GLY A 453 4.11 19.62 17.37
C GLY A 453 5.46 18.97 17.14
N LYS A 454 5.74 17.87 17.85
CA LYS A 454 7.07 17.24 17.83
C LYS A 454 7.25 16.22 16.71
N ARG A 455 6.13 15.70 16.18
CA ARG A 455 6.09 14.67 15.14
C ARG A 455 4.77 14.77 14.38
N PRO A 456 4.74 14.64 13.04
CA PRO A 456 3.49 14.64 12.29
C PRO A 456 2.64 13.41 12.63
N HIS A 457 1.36 13.60 12.97
CA HIS A 457 0.42 12.49 13.18
C HIS A 457 0.28 11.52 11.98
N PRO A 458 0.37 11.96 10.70
CA PRO A 458 0.49 11.05 9.57
C PRO A 458 1.59 10.01 9.74
N HIS A 459 2.77 10.46 10.16
CA HIS A 459 3.96 9.62 10.36
C HIS A 459 3.86 8.76 11.63
N GLU A 460 3.12 9.20 12.65
CA GLU A 460 2.76 8.38 13.81
C GLU A 460 1.85 7.21 13.45
N CYS A 461 1.04 7.35 12.40
CA CYS A 461 0.12 6.34 11.90
C CYS A 461 0.79 5.46 10.83
N SER A 462 1.57 4.47 11.28
CA SER A 462 2.29 3.53 10.41
C SER A 462 3.29 4.17 9.45
N GLY A 463 3.95 5.28 9.81
CA GLY A 463 4.94 5.95 8.97
C GLY A 463 4.34 6.59 7.72
N GLY A 464 3.08 7.02 7.78
CA GLY A 464 2.39 7.64 6.64
C GLY A 464 2.87 9.05 6.32
N ASP A 465 2.54 9.50 5.11
CA ASP A 465 2.77 10.86 4.62
C ASP A 465 1.43 11.47 4.14
N LEU A 466 1.47 12.58 3.42
CA LEU A 466 0.27 13.21 2.85
C LEU A 466 0.27 13.15 1.31
N ASP A 467 0.95 12.18 0.70
CA ASP A 467 1.08 12.09 -0.77
C ASP A 467 -0.09 11.34 -1.48
N GLY A 468 -1.09 10.97 -0.68
CA GLY A 468 -2.27 10.22 -1.09
C GLY A 468 -2.74 9.20 -0.06
N ASP A 469 -2.09 9.14 1.10
CA ASP A 469 -2.49 8.26 2.19
C ASP A 469 -3.91 8.54 2.68
N LYS A 470 -4.60 7.45 3.01
CA LYS A 470 -5.95 7.47 3.57
C LYS A 470 -5.95 6.91 4.98
N TYR A 471 -6.69 7.59 5.83
CA TYR A 471 -6.79 7.31 7.26
C TYR A 471 -8.18 6.82 7.59
N PHE A 472 -8.25 5.71 8.31
CA PHE A 472 -9.43 5.34 9.06
C PHE A 472 -9.61 6.37 10.17
N ILE A 473 -10.80 6.97 10.25
CA ILE A 473 -11.20 7.86 11.33
C ILE A 473 -12.58 7.42 11.84
N SER A 474 -12.71 7.25 13.15
CA SER A 474 -13.99 6.94 13.80
C SER A 474 -14.26 7.89 14.94
N TRP A 475 -15.48 8.41 14.98
CA TRP A 475 -16.01 9.22 16.09
C TRP A 475 -16.93 8.41 17.02
N ASP A 476 -17.02 7.10 16.81
CA ASP A 476 -17.73 6.21 17.72
C ASP A 476 -16.98 6.08 19.05
N GLN A 477 -17.52 6.69 20.10
CA GLN A 477 -16.89 6.71 21.43
C GLN A 477 -16.72 5.31 22.03
N ARG A 478 -17.46 4.29 21.54
CA ARG A 478 -17.28 2.89 21.96
C ARG A 478 -16.10 2.20 21.26
N LEU A 479 -15.59 2.76 20.16
CA LEU A 479 -14.36 2.31 19.50
C LEU A 479 -13.11 3.08 19.94
N VAL A 480 -13.28 4.27 20.52
CA VAL A 480 -12.15 5.07 21.02
C VAL A 480 -11.52 4.33 22.20
N PRO A 481 -10.26 3.89 22.10
CA PRO A 481 -9.62 3.18 23.20
C PRO A 481 -9.35 4.12 24.38
N ASP A 482 -9.45 3.58 25.60
CA ASP A 482 -9.06 4.26 26.84
C ASP A 482 -7.54 4.21 27.10
N TRP A 483 -6.80 3.46 26.27
CA TRP A 483 -5.36 3.32 26.33
C TRP A 483 -4.67 4.24 25.32
N GLU A 484 -3.43 4.62 25.63
CA GLU A 484 -2.53 5.30 24.70
C GLU A 484 -1.20 4.56 24.66
N THR A 485 -0.67 4.34 23.46
CA THR A 485 0.65 3.74 23.25
C THR A 485 1.50 4.72 22.44
N ASN A 486 2.79 4.81 22.77
CA ASN A 486 3.70 5.64 22.00
C ASN A 486 3.75 5.16 20.55
N PRO A 487 3.76 6.09 19.56
CA PRO A 487 3.89 5.71 18.16
C PRO A 487 5.18 4.93 17.92
N PHE A 488 5.13 3.96 17.01
CA PHE A 488 6.33 3.23 16.62
C PHE A 488 7.37 4.19 16.04
N LYS A 489 8.65 3.93 16.30
CA LYS A 489 9.75 4.72 15.74
C LYS A 489 10.04 4.16 14.34
N TYR A 490 9.36 4.72 13.36
CA TYR A 490 9.74 4.54 11.96
C TYR A 490 11.04 5.32 11.78
N ASP A 491 12.11 4.62 11.40
CA ASP A 491 13.45 5.20 11.30
C ASP A 491 13.38 6.44 10.40
N GLU A 492 13.94 7.54 10.89
CA GLU A 492 14.02 8.80 10.15
C GLU A 492 14.71 8.50 8.81
N GLN A 493 14.15 9.03 7.72
CA GLN A 493 14.89 9.12 6.47
C GLN A 493 16.04 10.10 6.69
N GLU A 494 17.09 9.64 7.38
CA GLU A 494 18.41 10.24 7.32
C GLU A 494 18.89 10.04 5.88
N ASP A 495 18.50 10.95 5.00
CA ASP A 495 19.28 11.31 3.83
C ASP A 495 20.58 12.00 4.33
N ILE A 496 21.35 11.31 5.18
CA ILE A 496 22.76 11.65 5.31
C ILE A 496 23.37 11.21 4.00
N ASP A 497 23.84 12.19 3.25
CA ASP A 497 24.63 12.03 2.05
C ASP A 497 26.05 11.50 2.39
N VAL A 498 26.13 10.43 3.20
CA VAL A 498 27.36 9.65 3.39
C VAL A 498 27.79 9.08 2.04
N SER A 499 26.84 8.89 1.11
CA SER A 499 27.09 8.51 -0.27
C SER A 499 27.83 9.57 -1.09
N ALA A 500 27.69 10.87 -0.84
CA ALA A 500 28.51 11.89 -1.51
C ALA A 500 29.88 12.07 -0.84
N LEU A 501 30.01 11.83 0.46
CA LEU A 501 31.30 11.91 1.17
C LEU A 501 32.17 10.68 0.94
N LEU A 502 31.63 9.47 1.11
CA LEU A 502 32.31 8.22 0.73
C LEU A 502 32.35 8.04 -0.78
N GLY A 503 31.33 8.50 -1.51
CA GLY A 503 31.33 8.50 -2.96
C GLY A 503 32.37 9.45 -3.54
N LYS A 504 32.61 10.64 -2.98
CA LYS A 504 33.76 11.46 -3.41
C LYS A 504 35.08 10.76 -3.11
N LEU A 505 35.27 10.22 -1.91
CA LEU A 505 36.56 9.62 -1.51
C LEU A 505 36.89 8.30 -2.23
N LEU A 506 35.89 7.45 -2.51
CA LEU A 506 36.04 6.17 -3.21
C LEU A 506 36.01 6.33 -4.73
N LYS A 507 35.18 7.25 -5.27
CA LYS A 507 35.10 7.51 -6.73
C LYS A 507 36.30 8.33 -7.21
N GLU A 508 36.86 9.24 -6.41
CA GLU A 508 38.11 9.94 -6.77
C GLU A 508 39.34 9.01 -6.76
N ASN A 509 39.36 7.94 -5.95
CA ASN A 509 40.50 7.01 -5.89
C ASN A 509 40.35 5.79 -6.81
N LEU A 510 39.18 5.14 -6.89
CA LEU A 510 38.96 3.94 -7.73
C LEU A 510 38.62 4.26 -9.19
N CYS A 511 37.78 5.28 -9.45
CA CYS A 511 37.52 5.69 -10.84
C CYS A 511 38.72 6.41 -11.45
N SER A 512 39.56 7.11 -10.67
CA SER A 512 40.84 7.66 -11.17
C SER A 512 41.74 6.57 -11.75
N ILE A 513 41.86 5.43 -11.08
CA ILE A 513 42.77 4.35 -11.50
C ILE A 513 42.16 3.52 -12.64
N SER A 514 40.89 3.14 -12.53
CA SER A 514 40.16 2.39 -13.58
C SER A 514 39.93 3.23 -14.85
N ASN A 515 39.57 4.52 -14.72
CA ASN A 515 39.41 5.41 -15.87
C ASN A 515 40.75 5.75 -16.51
N LYS A 516 41.86 5.87 -15.76
CA LYS A 516 43.20 6.06 -16.36
C LYS A 516 43.68 4.81 -17.09
N LEU A 517 43.47 3.61 -16.54
CA LEU A 517 43.82 2.36 -17.20
C LEU A 517 42.96 2.10 -18.44
N SER A 518 41.65 2.35 -18.35
CA SER A 518 40.74 2.19 -19.49
C SER A 518 40.84 3.31 -20.52
N SER A 519 41.13 4.57 -20.14
CA SER A 519 41.39 5.66 -21.10
C SER A 519 42.74 5.49 -21.79
N PHE A 520 43.76 5.04 -21.07
CA PHE A 520 45.07 4.68 -21.65
C PHE A 520 44.94 3.49 -22.61
N GLY A 521 44.19 2.45 -22.21
CA GLY A 521 43.85 1.30 -23.07
C GLY A 521 43.02 1.68 -24.29
N ARG A 522 42.05 2.61 -24.16
CA ARG A 522 41.24 3.14 -25.29
C ARG A 522 42.07 4.01 -26.24
N ALA A 523 43.05 4.77 -25.73
CA ALA A 523 43.93 5.60 -26.54
C ALA A 523 45.02 4.82 -27.30
N HIS A 524 45.46 3.66 -26.76
CA HIS A 524 46.57 2.87 -27.33
C HIS A 524 46.16 1.50 -27.90
N ALA A 525 44.92 1.04 -27.67
CA ALA A 525 44.40 -0.27 -28.11
C ALA A 525 42.87 -0.27 -28.28
N SER A 526 42.35 0.65 -29.10
CA SER A 526 40.91 0.78 -29.41
C SER A 526 40.28 -0.50 -29.99
N SER A 527 41.08 -1.37 -30.64
CA SER A 527 40.63 -2.68 -31.14
C SER A 527 40.32 -3.71 -30.04
N ILE A 528 40.81 -3.50 -28.82
CA ILE A 528 40.62 -4.41 -27.66
C ILE A 528 39.63 -3.82 -26.65
N PHE A 529 39.65 -2.50 -26.44
CA PHE A 529 38.84 -1.83 -25.41
C PHE A 529 37.66 -1.02 -25.93
N GLY A 530 37.46 -0.97 -27.25
CA GLY A 530 36.40 -0.20 -27.91
C GLY A 530 36.66 1.30 -27.92
N THR A 531 35.77 2.06 -28.58
CA THR A 531 35.80 3.53 -28.55
C THR A 531 35.20 4.08 -27.26
N GLU A 532 35.39 5.37 -26.99
CA GLU A 532 34.75 6.04 -25.84
C GLU A 532 33.22 6.04 -25.97
N GLU A 533 32.71 6.20 -27.20
CA GLU A 533 31.27 6.13 -27.52
C GLU A 533 30.69 4.74 -27.25
N GLU A 534 31.38 3.68 -27.69
CA GLU A 534 30.98 2.29 -27.43
C GLU A 534 30.98 1.96 -25.92
N ALA A 535 31.91 2.52 -25.15
CA ALA A 535 31.95 2.34 -23.71
C ALA A 535 30.74 3.01 -23.02
N VAL A 536 30.38 4.22 -23.44
CA VAL A 536 29.19 4.93 -22.96
C VAL A 536 27.92 4.15 -23.33
N GLU A 537 27.85 3.63 -24.55
CA GLU A 537 26.72 2.82 -25.02
C GLU A 537 26.57 1.53 -24.21
N ARG A 538 27.65 0.79 -23.97
CA ARG A 538 27.66 -0.40 -23.11
C ARG A 538 27.17 -0.08 -21.70
N GLN A 539 27.61 1.06 -21.14
CA GLN A 539 27.16 1.49 -19.82
C GLN A 539 25.65 1.78 -19.78
N LYS A 540 25.09 2.39 -20.83
CA LYS A 540 23.64 2.63 -20.93
C LYS A 540 22.86 1.32 -20.97
N ILE A 541 23.34 0.35 -21.75
CA ILE A 541 22.71 -0.98 -21.88
C ILE A 541 22.80 -1.74 -20.55
N GLU A 542 23.94 -1.71 -19.86
CA GLU A 542 24.11 -2.34 -18.55
C GLU A 542 23.09 -1.83 -17.53
N GLN A 543 22.84 -0.52 -17.50
CA GLN A 543 21.80 0.08 -16.65
C GLN A 543 20.38 -0.38 -16.99
N ARG A 544 20.10 -0.74 -18.26
CA ARG A 544 18.82 -1.34 -18.66
C ARG A 544 18.71 -2.76 -18.13
N TYR A 545 19.75 -3.56 -18.27
CA TYR A 545 19.79 -4.92 -17.72
C TYR A 545 19.67 -4.94 -16.19
N GLU A 546 20.27 -3.98 -15.47
CA GLU A 546 20.06 -3.83 -14.01
C GLU A 546 18.58 -3.69 -13.66
N MET A 547 17.84 -2.88 -14.42
CA MET A 547 16.41 -2.63 -14.22
C MET A 547 15.55 -3.87 -14.53
N GLU A 548 15.87 -4.59 -15.60
CA GLU A 548 15.21 -5.85 -15.98
C GLU A 548 15.44 -6.95 -14.93
N ASN A 549 16.67 -7.06 -14.46
CA ASN A 549 17.05 -7.99 -13.39
C ASN A 549 16.32 -7.65 -12.09
N TYR A 550 16.23 -6.37 -11.73
CA TYR A 550 15.48 -5.94 -10.56
C TYR A 550 14.00 -6.34 -10.66
N PHE A 551 13.33 -6.06 -11.78
CA PHE A 551 11.94 -6.46 -12.00
C PHE A 551 11.75 -7.99 -11.92
N SER A 552 12.63 -8.75 -12.56
CA SER A 552 12.53 -10.20 -12.64
C SER A 552 12.76 -10.88 -11.29
N CYS A 553 13.74 -10.40 -10.52
CA CYS A 553 14.09 -10.92 -9.20
C CYS A 553 13.26 -10.31 -8.05
N TYR A 554 12.41 -9.31 -8.33
CA TYR A 554 11.56 -8.71 -7.30
C TYR A 554 10.57 -9.74 -6.76
N GLU A 555 10.70 -10.14 -5.51
CA GLU A 555 9.75 -11.05 -4.86
C GLU A 555 9.03 -10.29 -3.77
N ASN A 556 7.70 -10.32 -3.80
CA ASN A 556 6.89 -9.76 -2.72
C ASN A 556 6.79 -10.73 -1.53
N ASP A 557 7.35 -11.95 -1.65
CA ASP A 557 7.32 -13.02 -0.67
C ASP A 557 7.78 -12.57 0.73
N LEU A 558 8.80 -11.73 0.83
CA LEU A 558 9.31 -11.27 2.12
C LEU A 558 8.21 -10.55 2.95
N VAL A 559 7.46 -9.64 2.34
CA VAL A 559 6.35 -8.94 3.02
C VAL A 559 5.25 -9.93 3.41
N CYS A 560 4.97 -10.92 2.54
CA CYS A 560 4.00 -11.99 2.82
C CYS A 560 4.42 -12.81 4.04
N ARG A 561 5.68 -13.23 4.09
CA ARG A 561 6.25 -14.08 5.12
C ARG A 561 6.34 -13.36 6.45
N VAL A 562 6.82 -12.11 6.46
CA VAL A 562 6.79 -11.26 7.65
C VAL A 562 5.36 -11.15 8.18
N ASN A 563 4.37 -10.92 7.31
CA ASN A 563 2.96 -10.89 7.70
C ASN A 563 2.45 -12.24 8.24
N ALA A 564 2.79 -13.36 7.61
CA ALA A 564 2.38 -14.67 8.07
C ALA A 564 2.93 -14.99 9.47
N ILE A 565 4.22 -14.71 9.70
CA ILE A 565 4.87 -14.91 11.00
C ILE A 565 4.26 -13.96 12.03
N PHE A 566 4.11 -12.68 11.69
CA PHE A 566 3.49 -11.67 12.56
C PHE A 566 2.10 -12.13 13.01
N MET A 567 1.24 -12.54 12.08
CA MET A 567 -0.12 -12.96 12.40
C MET A 567 -0.15 -14.19 13.32
N ARG A 568 0.79 -15.13 13.18
CA ARG A 568 0.89 -16.29 14.09
C ARG A 568 1.29 -15.88 15.50
N TYR A 569 2.31 -15.03 15.64
CA TYR A 569 2.72 -14.50 16.94
C TYR A 569 1.63 -13.62 17.57
N ALA A 570 0.98 -12.76 16.79
CA ALA A 570 -0.08 -11.88 17.27
C ALA A 570 -1.30 -12.67 17.78
N ARG A 571 -1.69 -13.76 17.11
CA ARG A 571 -2.76 -14.67 17.59
C ARG A 571 -2.44 -15.26 18.96
N ARG A 572 -1.16 -15.54 19.23
CA ARG A 572 -0.72 -16.22 20.45
C ARG A 572 -0.45 -15.27 21.62
N TYR A 573 0.21 -14.16 21.34
CA TYR A 573 0.76 -13.25 22.36
C TYR A 573 0.23 -11.82 22.26
N GLY A 574 -0.60 -11.52 21.25
CA GLY A 574 -1.05 -10.17 20.91
C GLY A 574 -0.05 -9.40 20.03
N PRO A 575 -0.50 -8.38 19.28
CA PRO A 575 0.36 -7.56 18.42
C PRO A 575 1.34 -6.67 19.20
N SER A 576 1.15 -6.42 20.50
CA SER A 576 2.11 -5.71 21.35
C SER A 576 3.24 -6.58 21.89
N CYS A 577 3.28 -7.89 21.59
CA CYS A 577 4.39 -8.71 22.06
C CYS A 577 5.71 -8.27 21.41
N ASP A 578 6.82 -8.49 22.12
CA ASP A 578 8.12 -7.97 21.72
C ASP A 578 8.57 -8.46 20.33
N VAL A 579 8.21 -9.71 19.97
CA VAL A 579 8.45 -10.29 18.65
C VAL A 579 7.66 -9.55 17.56
N CYS A 580 6.36 -9.28 17.79
CA CYS A 580 5.53 -8.52 16.86
C CYS A 580 6.03 -7.07 16.68
N VAL A 581 6.44 -6.42 17.77
CA VAL A 581 7.05 -5.09 17.73
C VAL A 581 8.36 -5.10 16.92
N GLY A 582 9.21 -6.12 17.12
CA GLY A 582 10.42 -6.34 16.32
C GLY A 582 10.12 -6.61 14.85
N LEU A 583 9.08 -7.41 14.56
CA LEU A 583 8.61 -7.70 13.20
C LEU A 583 8.11 -6.45 12.47
N ASN A 584 7.55 -5.48 13.19
CA ASN A 584 7.13 -4.20 12.59
C ASN A 584 8.31 -3.40 12.01
N LYS A 585 9.52 -3.55 12.60
CA LYS A 585 10.73 -2.95 12.02
C LYS A 585 11.05 -3.56 10.66
N TYR A 586 11.02 -4.88 10.54
CA TYR A 586 11.26 -5.55 9.26
C TYR A 586 10.17 -5.26 8.22
N PHE A 587 8.94 -4.98 8.63
CA PHE A 587 7.91 -4.48 7.72
C PHE A 587 8.27 -3.12 7.12
N SER A 588 8.68 -2.17 7.96
CA SER A 588 9.14 -0.85 7.50
C SER A 588 10.33 -1.00 6.53
N ASP A 589 11.33 -1.79 6.93
CA ASP A 589 12.57 -1.97 6.16
C ASP A 589 12.36 -2.75 4.85
N ALA A 590 11.44 -3.72 4.83
CA ALA A 590 11.09 -4.48 3.63
C ALA A 590 10.28 -3.64 2.64
N VAL A 591 9.38 -2.77 3.13
CA VAL A 591 8.64 -1.81 2.29
C VAL A 591 9.59 -0.77 1.68
N ASP A 592 10.60 -0.33 2.43
CA ASP A 592 11.56 0.69 1.98
C ASP A 592 12.83 0.10 1.31
N MET A 593 12.93 -1.23 1.24
CA MET A 593 14.03 -1.98 0.62
C MET A 593 15.43 -1.58 1.15
N ASN A 594 15.53 -1.32 2.46
CA ASN A 594 16.75 -0.80 3.10
C ASN A 594 17.64 -1.88 3.73
N ALA A 595 17.11 -3.06 4.06
CA ALA A 595 17.86 -4.13 4.72
C ALA A 595 18.45 -5.17 3.73
N THR A 596 19.59 -5.76 4.10
CA THR A 596 20.23 -6.88 3.41
C THR A 596 19.28 -8.10 3.45
N LYS A 597 18.67 -8.45 2.31
CA LYS A 597 17.67 -9.54 2.16
C LYS A 597 18.04 -10.82 2.92
N SER A 598 19.33 -11.17 2.96
CA SER A 598 19.86 -12.38 3.61
C SER A 598 19.82 -12.38 5.14
N GLU A 599 19.88 -11.22 5.80
CA GLU A 599 19.83 -11.13 7.27
C GLU A 599 18.40 -11.27 7.77
N VAL A 600 17.48 -10.52 7.16
CA VAL A 600 16.04 -10.60 7.45
C VAL A 600 15.53 -12.02 7.21
N GLU A 601 15.89 -12.66 6.10
CA GLU A 601 15.47 -14.04 5.82
C GLU A 601 15.95 -15.05 6.87
N ARG A 602 17.14 -14.86 7.43
CA ARG A 602 17.68 -15.75 8.46
C ARG A 602 16.88 -15.64 9.76
N GLU A 603 16.55 -14.42 10.14
CA GLU A 603 15.75 -14.14 11.34
C GLU A 603 14.32 -14.66 11.18
N LEU A 604 13.69 -14.45 10.02
CA LEU A 604 12.36 -14.99 9.74
C LEU A 604 12.33 -16.52 9.81
N ARG A 605 13.34 -17.21 9.26
CA ARG A 605 13.44 -18.69 9.38
C ARG A 605 13.56 -19.14 10.84
N SER A 606 14.32 -18.41 11.66
CA SER A 606 14.45 -18.70 13.09
C SER A 606 13.11 -18.59 13.81
N LEU A 607 12.39 -17.49 13.58
CA LEU A 607 11.06 -17.25 14.15
C LEU A 607 10.03 -18.29 13.67
N GLU A 608 10.05 -18.68 12.39
CA GLU A 608 9.19 -19.73 11.83
C GLU A 608 9.39 -21.08 12.52
N ILE A 609 10.64 -21.48 12.76
CA ILE A 609 10.98 -22.72 13.46
C ILE A 609 10.50 -22.66 14.92
N HIS A 610 10.73 -21.54 15.59
CA HIS A 610 10.33 -21.34 16.99
C HIS A 610 8.82 -21.51 17.16
N ILE A 611 8.03 -20.77 16.40
CA ILE A 611 6.57 -20.82 16.55
C ILE A 611 5.98 -22.18 16.17
N ARG A 612 6.57 -22.89 15.18
CA ARG A 612 6.18 -24.27 14.86
C ARG A 612 6.43 -25.23 16.04
N GLN A 613 7.55 -25.08 16.75
CA GLN A 613 7.84 -25.90 17.92
C GLN A 613 6.86 -25.63 19.07
N GLU A 614 6.46 -24.37 19.28
CA GLU A 614 5.46 -24.02 20.30
C GLU A 614 4.07 -24.59 19.98
N GLU A 615 3.62 -24.43 18.74
CA GLU A 615 2.34 -25.00 18.27
C GLU A 615 2.32 -26.54 18.40
N GLN A 616 3.44 -27.21 18.12
CA GLN A 616 3.58 -28.65 18.33
C GLN A 616 3.51 -29.03 19.82
N ARG A 617 4.16 -28.26 20.71
CA ARG A 617 4.11 -28.50 22.17
C ARG A 617 2.68 -28.40 22.71
N GLU A 618 1.90 -27.43 22.26
CA GLU A 618 0.49 -27.31 22.67
C GLU A 618 -0.39 -28.43 22.15
N ARG A 619 -0.20 -28.88 20.92
CA ARG A 619 -0.93 -30.05 20.38
C ARG A 619 -0.66 -31.31 21.20
N ILE A 620 0.56 -31.43 21.77
CA ILE A 620 0.97 -32.59 22.56
C ILE A 620 0.52 -32.48 24.04
N MET A 621 0.62 -31.30 24.66
CA MET A 621 0.37 -31.12 26.09
C MET A 621 -1.05 -30.65 26.45
N GLY A 622 -1.86 -30.24 25.47
CA GLY A 622 -3.13 -29.55 25.71
C GLY A 622 -2.92 -28.13 26.28
N PRO A 623 -3.95 -27.27 26.31
CA PRO A 623 -3.82 -25.89 26.77
C PRO A 623 -3.39 -25.85 28.25
N ILE A 624 -2.32 -25.12 28.55
CA ILE A 624 -1.80 -24.95 29.91
C ILE A 624 -2.85 -24.20 30.75
N GLN A 625 -3.58 -24.93 31.60
CA GLN A 625 -4.44 -24.35 32.63
C GLN A 625 -3.57 -23.69 33.69
N GLY A 626 -3.60 -22.36 33.75
CA GLY A 626 -2.99 -21.58 34.82
C GLY A 626 -3.66 -21.88 36.16
N TYR A 627 -3.10 -22.82 36.93
CA TYR A 627 -3.40 -22.97 38.35
C TYR A 627 -2.51 -22.03 39.16
N ILE A 628 -3.06 -20.88 39.56
CA ILE A 628 -2.54 -20.12 40.69
C ILE A 628 -3.03 -20.81 41.96
N GLY A 629 -2.21 -21.70 42.51
CA GLY A 629 -2.39 -22.26 43.85
C GLY A 629 -1.50 -21.49 44.84
N THR A 630 -2.09 -20.52 45.53
CA THR A 630 -1.49 -19.92 46.73
C THR A 630 -1.40 -20.97 47.84
N THR A 631 -0.19 -21.37 48.22
CA THR A 631 0.02 -22.08 49.49
C THR A 631 1.26 -21.54 50.20
N THR A 632 1.01 -20.60 51.11
CA THR A 632 1.87 -20.30 52.25
C THR A 632 2.12 -21.56 53.08
N ARG A 633 3.38 -21.93 53.30
CA ARG A 633 3.78 -22.65 54.51
C ARG A 633 5.25 -22.38 54.88
N GLN A 634 5.42 -21.90 56.10
CA GLN A 634 6.67 -21.63 56.79
C GLN A 634 7.37 -22.92 57.26
N SER A 635 8.70 -22.77 57.40
CA SER A 635 9.60 -23.35 58.41
C SER A 635 9.89 -24.86 58.43
N GLY A 636 11.19 -25.16 58.26
CA GLY A 636 11.95 -25.86 59.30
C GLY A 636 12.40 -27.30 59.02
N GLY A 637 13.70 -27.46 58.73
CA GLY A 637 14.49 -28.49 59.42
C GLY A 637 14.94 -29.76 58.68
N ILE A 638 16.28 -29.86 58.57
CA ILE A 638 17.14 -31.05 58.75
C ILE A 638 17.55 -31.87 57.49
N ILE A 639 18.87 -31.99 57.40
CA ILE A 639 19.79 -32.65 56.47
C ILE A 639 19.79 -34.19 56.65
N ARG A 640 19.85 -35.00 55.56
CA ARG A 640 21.02 -35.85 55.12
C ARG A 640 20.65 -36.93 54.07
N GLU A 641 21.35 -36.83 52.94
CA GLU A 641 21.85 -37.84 51.96
C GLU A 641 21.17 -39.21 51.75
N ARG A 642 20.82 -39.50 50.49
CA ARG A 642 21.43 -40.60 49.71
C ARG A 642 21.21 -40.42 48.19
N HIS A 643 22.30 -40.60 47.45
CA HIS A 643 22.42 -40.61 46.00
C HIS A 643 21.57 -41.70 45.33
N GLN A 644 20.87 -41.36 44.24
CA GLN A 644 21.12 -41.80 42.85
C GLN A 644 20.02 -41.24 41.93
N ASP A 645 20.33 -41.18 40.64
CA ASP A 645 19.50 -40.69 39.52
C ASP A 645 19.58 -39.18 39.18
N GLU A 646 20.82 -38.72 39.00
CA GLU A 646 21.12 -37.69 37.99
C GLU A 646 21.29 -38.38 36.62
N GLU A 647 20.28 -38.36 35.74
CA GLU A 647 20.54 -38.31 34.28
C GLU A 647 19.37 -37.87 33.37
N GLU A 648 18.13 -37.66 33.86
CA GLU A 648 17.00 -37.31 32.97
C GLU A 648 16.41 -35.89 33.11
N ARG A 649 17.05 -34.96 33.84
CA ARG A 649 16.53 -33.59 34.06
C ARG A 649 17.32 -32.43 33.44
N LYS A 650 18.31 -32.69 32.58
CA LYS A 650 19.17 -31.64 32.00
C LYS A 650 18.89 -31.27 30.53
N THR A 651 17.93 -31.91 29.85
CA THR A 651 17.62 -31.61 28.43
C THR A 651 16.45 -30.64 28.22
N GLY A 652 15.68 -30.31 29.27
CA GLY A 652 14.50 -29.42 29.17
C GLY A 652 14.76 -27.92 29.34
N SER A 653 15.98 -27.49 29.71
CA SER A 653 16.26 -26.10 30.11
C SER A 653 17.15 -25.33 29.13
N TRP A 654 17.87 -26.02 28.24
CA TRP A 654 18.90 -25.35 27.43
C TRP A 654 18.34 -24.60 26.21
N LEU A 655 17.24 -25.05 25.60
CA LEU A 655 16.62 -24.34 24.47
C LEU A 655 15.86 -23.07 24.90
N GLY A 656 15.21 -23.05 26.06
CA GLY A 656 14.52 -21.86 26.58
C GLY A 656 15.47 -20.76 27.07
N LEU A 657 16.68 -21.15 27.52
CA LEU A 657 17.75 -20.22 27.89
C LEU A 657 18.52 -19.70 26.67
N ALA A 658 18.68 -20.52 25.63
CA ALA A 658 19.34 -20.10 24.40
C ALA A 658 18.55 -19.01 23.65
N VAL A 659 17.22 -19.11 23.57
CA VAL A 659 16.38 -18.08 22.91
C VAL A 659 16.35 -16.76 23.72
N ASN A 660 16.28 -16.84 25.05
CA ASN A 660 16.35 -15.67 25.92
C ASN A 660 17.68 -14.91 25.83
N ASN A 661 18.78 -15.60 25.52
CA ASN A 661 20.11 -14.98 25.42
C ASN A 661 20.49 -14.56 23.99
N PHE A 662 19.85 -15.09 22.94
CA PHE A 662 20.22 -14.80 21.55
C PHE A 662 19.43 -13.65 20.90
N LEU A 663 18.25 -13.31 21.43
CA LEU A 663 17.39 -12.24 20.90
C LEU A 663 17.02 -11.13 21.90
N GLY A 664 17.41 -11.23 23.18
CA GLY A 664 17.19 -10.17 24.18
C GLY A 664 15.72 -9.86 24.52
N PHE A 665 14.75 -10.49 23.86
CA PHE A 665 13.33 -10.31 24.12
C PHE A 665 12.87 -11.27 25.22
N LYS A 666 12.89 -10.81 26.48
CA LYS A 666 12.08 -11.42 27.53
C LYS A 666 10.63 -11.02 27.27
N GLU A 667 9.81 -11.94 26.76
CA GLU A 667 8.37 -11.70 26.60
C GLU A 667 7.78 -11.21 27.93
N LYS A 668 7.44 -9.92 27.99
CA LYS A 668 6.85 -9.29 29.19
C LYS A 668 5.33 -9.47 29.26
N LYS A 669 4.67 -9.82 28.16
CA LYS A 669 3.21 -9.98 28.08
C LYS A 669 2.86 -11.46 28.20
N ALA A 670 1.96 -11.79 29.12
CA ALA A 670 1.41 -13.15 29.22
C ALA A 670 0.68 -13.52 27.90
N PRO A 671 0.66 -14.81 27.51
CA PRO A 671 -0.08 -15.26 26.34
C PRO A 671 -1.55 -14.83 26.40
N PHE A 672 -2.15 -14.61 25.24
CA PHE A 672 -3.58 -14.33 25.15
C PHE A 672 -4.37 -15.52 25.70
N VAL A 673 -5.38 -15.24 26.52
CA VAL A 673 -6.30 -16.26 27.01
C VAL A 673 -7.41 -16.42 25.97
N ARG A 674 -8.02 -17.61 25.92
CA ARG A 674 -9.13 -17.90 25.00
C ARG A 674 -10.20 -16.79 25.03
N GLY A 675 -10.43 -16.14 23.89
CA GLY A 675 -11.37 -15.03 23.73
C GLY A 675 -10.74 -13.64 23.68
N ASP A 676 -9.43 -13.50 23.91
CA ASP A 676 -8.71 -12.24 23.71
C ASP A 676 -8.36 -12.00 22.23
N ASP A 677 -8.23 -13.06 21.43
CA ASP A 677 -7.94 -13.05 20.00
C ASP A 677 -9.21 -12.85 19.15
N VAL A 678 -9.98 -11.81 19.49
CA VAL A 678 -11.32 -11.55 18.95
C VAL A 678 -11.35 -11.52 17.42
N TRP A 679 -10.29 -11.03 16.78
CA TRP A 679 -10.19 -10.98 15.33
C TRP A 679 -10.16 -12.38 14.69
N THR A 680 -9.61 -13.40 15.36
CA THR A 680 -9.66 -14.79 14.88
C THR A 680 -11.10 -15.30 14.86
N GLN A 681 -11.85 -15.04 15.95
CA GLN A 681 -13.27 -15.35 16.00
C GLN A 681 -14.04 -14.60 14.91
N MET A 682 -13.74 -13.32 14.70
CA MET A 682 -14.38 -12.54 13.64
C MET A 682 -14.08 -13.10 12.24
N GLU A 683 -12.87 -13.60 11.99
CA GLU A 683 -12.53 -14.26 10.71
C GLU A 683 -13.31 -15.56 10.51
N GLU A 684 -13.46 -16.38 11.56
CA GLU A 684 -14.25 -17.61 11.54
C GLU A 684 -15.74 -17.32 11.31
N ASP A 685 -16.29 -16.34 12.03
CA ASP A 685 -17.67 -15.88 11.85
C ASP A 685 -17.90 -15.34 10.43
N ALA A 686 -16.90 -14.71 9.81
CA ALA A 686 -16.98 -14.27 8.42
C ALA A 686 -17.05 -15.43 7.43
N GLU A 687 -16.32 -16.52 7.69
CA GLU A 687 -16.37 -17.72 6.86
C GLU A 687 -17.72 -18.42 6.96
N VAL A 688 -18.22 -18.62 8.20
CA VAL A 688 -19.54 -19.20 8.45
C VAL A 688 -20.64 -18.37 7.78
N PHE A 689 -20.60 -17.04 7.95
CA PHE A 689 -21.54 -16.13 7.32
C PHE A 689 -21.51 -16.22 5.78
N LEU A 690 -20.32 -16.27 5.17
CA LEU A 690 -20.21 -16.42 3.73
C LEU A 690 -20.73 -17.78 3.24
N GLN A 691 -20.48 -18.85 3.98
CA GLN A 691 -21.01 -20.18 3.66
C GLN A 691 -22.55 -20.19 3.69
N GLU A 692 -23.15 -19.59 4.72
CA GLU A 692 -24.60 -19.38 4.83
C GLU A 692 -25.13 -18.59 3.62
N MET A 693 -24.43 -17.52 3.25
CA MET A 693 -24.85 -16.61 2.19
C MET A 693 -24.56 -17.10 0.76
N ARG A 694 -23.79 -18.19 0.57
CA ARG A 694 -23.46 -18.74 -0.76
C ARG A 694 -24.70 -19.09 -1.58
N SER A 695 -25.78 -19.53 -0.93
CA SER A 695 -27.05 -19.82 -1.60
C SER A 695 -27.69 -18.59 -2.27
N TYR A 696 -27.37 -17.38 -1.80
CA TYR A 696 -27.87 -16.11 -2.35
C TYR A 696 -26.95 -15.50 -3.41
N MET A 697 -25.67 -15.90 -3.44
CA MET A 697 -24.73 -15.48 -4.48
C MET A 697 -25.05 -16.22 -5.78
N LYS A 698 -25.90 -15.63 -6.63
CA LYS A 698 -26.06 -16.11 -8.01
C LYS A 698 -24.71 -16.08 -8.73
N PRO A 699 -24.34 -17.13 -9.49
CA PRO A 699 -23.11 -17.14 -10.30
C PRO A 699 -23.07 -15.99 -11.31
#